data_AF-A0A2V8T759-F1
#
_entry.id   AF-A0A2V8T759-F1
#
_cell.length_a   1.000
_cell.length_b   1.000
_cell.length_c   1.000
_cell.angle_alpha   90.00
_cell.angle_beta   90.00
_cell.angle_gamma   90.00
#
_symmetry.space_group_name_H-M   'P 1'
#
loop_
_entity.id
_entity.type
_entity.pdbx_description
1 polymer ?
#
loop_
_entity_poly.entity_id
_entity_poly.type
_entity_poly.pdbx_seq_one_letter_code
_entity_poly.pdbx_strand_id
1 'polypeptide(L)'
;MEKKLQIKSPGSWARRGLIVLAALIAGAVLAAPFYFSHNEVTPNGKVSKAIHTHDLAQHLAVMEQFDKMLRSGVLYPRWLPDVNKGYGLAWTNFYPPGFYYVTSLVNIVASDWMTTLFLVSALGLAASGLTLYLLARQFYGRLASAVAALLYMMGPYHVLDLYWRGAMPEFVGFILVPLIIYFAFKVGAEGRARHYAGLGLFHGLFLMTHIPVAFLMTYALGFYALVWAARARDWRIAFRVSLGVSIALVLSAIYWLPSFIEVKYAAEPFSAMFPYHSSYITLLPDTDQFRAVVNASFAVQTAALLAAIAILRWVRQPSSDPASTGRRAFGEGNSQTVLWIVMGLTTTFMCTSFSVYVSSLIPKIDVASFAWRWLVLVALFVSLVVAAAIDRLRAHNNLGPFWLWAGRAGISAVVLLNIWITSYAVIGAALSHPPFSPPADYVESGFIPRGAADPHNLPDTALVMIEPQSGAFEISRWDPLYREIHVSVSEPSKIRLKTYNFRGWVARIDGQQTPVLSDQDGAQQIDVPAGIHDVRVSFETTGPRVAGTVLSAMGLLMIVGLTLQGRLKKGGVAAESTATKSALDDKQAEPGSILTAGRTTQRFKAFAAITLVLLIGIAIILMTMRRFNPAPTSPRNVRTQQEASSSPRIASGSEGGEAEVRLYLAGKDSVMVALDDAAWDDLIAALSRRDEAALESLVGSGRVLKVESDTRARSLQTTRGRIKVRILEGPYVMREGWVGERWLR
;
A
#
# COMPACT_ATOMS: atom_id res chain seq x y z
N MET A 1 -43.06 39.25 32.55
CA MET A 1 -42.46 39.30 31.19
C MET A 1 -41.16 38.51 31.22
N GLU A 2 -41.21 37.18 31.04
CA GLU A 2 -39.99 36.36 30.91
C GLU A 2 -39.88 35.84 29.48
N LYS A 3 -39.03 36.50 28.69
CA LYS A 3 -38.64 36.05 27.35
C LYS A 3 -37.72 34.84 27.54
N LYS A 4 -38.27 33.63 27.44
CA LYS A 4 -37.47 32.39 27.25
C LYS A 4 -36.62 32.57 25.99
N LEU A 5 -35.32 32.79 26.18
CA LEU A 5 -34.29 32.70 25.15
C LEU A 5 -34.33 31.28 24.54
N GLN A 6 -35.06 31.13 23.45
CA GLN A 6 -34.96 29.95 22.59
C GLN A 6 -33.60 29.99 21.90
N ILE A 7 -32.61 29.35 22.52
CA ILE A 7 -31.35 29.02 21.87
C ILE A 7 -31.69 28.12 20.67
N LYS A 8 -31.65 28.69 19.46
CA LYS A 8 -31.87 27.95 18.22
C LYS A 8 -30.91 26.76 18.18
N SER A 9 -31.46 25.56 18.21
CA SER A 9 -30.65 24.35 18.09
C SER A 9 -29.85 24.40 16.79
N PRO A 10 -28.54 24.07 16.79
CA PRO A 10 -27.70 24.21 15.61
C PRO A 10 -28.27 23.46 14.40
N GLY A 11 -28.13 24.03 13.20
CA GLY A 11 -28.57 23.41 11.96
C GLY A 11 -27.97 22.02 11.73
N SER A 12 -28.59 21.20 10.88
CA SER A 12 -28.17 19.80 10.64
C SER A 12 -26.72 19.67 10.16
N TRP A 13 -26.21 20.67 9.45
CA TRP A 13 -24.83 20.74 8.98
C TRP A 13 -23.83 20.98 10.11
N ALA A 14 -24.09 21.96 10.98
CA ALA A 14 -23.26 22.25 12.15
C ALA A 14 -23.13 21.03 13.07
N ARG A 15 -24.21 20.27 13.28
CA ARG A 15 -24.16 19.02 14.08
C ARG A 15 -23.35 17.91 13.44
N ARG A 16 -23.36 17.78 12.11
CA ARG A 16 -22.52 16.81 11.39
C ARG A 16 -21.05 17.21 11.50
N GLY A 17 -20.75 18.50 11.35
CA GLY A 17 -19.40 19.04 11.55
C GLY A 17 -18.85 18.75 12.95
N LEU A 18 -19.66 18.93 14.00
CA LEU A 18 -19.27 18.63 15.37
C LEU A 18 -18.93 17.15 15.61
N ILE A 19 -19.67 16.21 15.00
CA ILE A 19 -19.37 14.77 15.13
C ILE A 19 -18.03 14.43 14.47
N VAL A 20 -17.78 14.98 13.28
CA VAL A 20 -16.51 14.78 12.57
C VAL A 20 -15.35 15.38 13.37
N LEU A 21 -15.51 16.61 13.86
CA LEU A 21 -14.50 17.27 14.68
C LEU A 21 -14.21 16.49 15.97
N ALA A 22 -15.25 16.00 16.66
CA ALA A 22 -15.07 15.19 17.86
C ALA A 22 -14.31 13.87 17.57
N ALA A 23 -14.61 13.21 16.45
CA ALA A 23 -13.89 12.01 16.02
C ALA A 23 -12.43 12.30 15.69
N LEU A 24 -12.14 13.43 15.01
CA LEU A 24 -10.78 13.86 14.70
C LEU A 24 -9.97 14.16 15.97
N ILE A 25 -10.55 14.89 16.92
CA ILE A 25 -9.91 15.18 18.21
C ILE A 25 -9.64 13.87 18.96
N ALA A 26 -10.62 12.97 19.05
CA ALA A 26 -10.45 11.68 19.72
C ALA A 26 -9.34 10.84 19.06
N GLY A 27 -9.30 10.78 17.72
CA GLY A 27 -8.24 10.08 16.99
C GLY A 27 -6.85 10.66 17.26
N ALA A 28 -6.72 11.99 17.26
CA ALA A 28 -5.46 12.67 17.56
C ALA A 28 -5.01 12.43 19.00
N VAL A 29 -5.92 12.54 19.98
CA VAL A 29 -5.62 12.28 21.41
C VAL A 29 -5.18 10.84 21.65
N LEU A 30 -5.78 9.88 20.95
CA LEU A 30 -5.43 8.47 21.06
C LEU A 30 -4.11 8.12 20.38
N ALA A 31 -3.75 8.78 19.28
CA ALA A 31 -2.50 8.54 18.58
C ALA A 31 -1.31 9.29 19.19
N ALA A 32 -1.52 10.49 19.74
CA ALA A 32 -0.44 11.38 20.18
C ALA A 32 0.55 10.75 21.18
N PRO A 33 0.13 10.01 22.23
CA PRO A 33 1.08 9.42 23.17
C PRO A 33 2.01 8.40 22.50
N PHE A 34 1.60 7.76 21.40
CA PHE A 34 2.47 6.86 20.65
C PHE A 34 3.65 7.60 20.02
N TYR A 35 3.42 8.79 19.45
CA TYR A 35 4.44 9.53 18.69
C TYR A 35 5.23 10.54 19.53
N PHE A 36 4.68 11.00 20.65
CA PHE A 36 5.21 12.17 21.37
C PHE A 36 5.52 11.92 22.86
N SER A 37 5.41 10.67 23.34
CA SER A 37 5.69 10.34 24.75
C SER A 37 7.18 10.38 25.08
N HIS A 38 8.03 9.89 24.18
CA HIS A 38 9.47 9.88 24.37
C HIS A 38 10.07 11.16 23.83
N ASN A 39 11.03 11.72 24.56
CA ASN A 39 11.73 12.91 24.14
C ASN A 39 13.22 12.76 24.37
N GLU A 40 14.00 13.08 23.35
CA GLU A 40 15.45 13.08 23.38
C GLU A 40 15.96 14.51 23.26
N VAL A 41 16.93 14.88 24.10
CA VAL A 41 17.58 16.19 24.03
C VAL A 41 18.77 16.05 23.10
N THR A 42 18.70 16.69 21.94
CA THR A 42 19.79 16.77 20.97
C THR A 42 20.46 18.16 21.04
N PRO A 43 21.68 18.33 20.48
CA PRO A 43 22.30 19.65 20.38
C PRO A 43 21.44 20.70 19.66
N ASN A 44 20.53 20.25 18.79
CA ASN A 44 19.62 21.08 18.01
C ASN A 44 18.24 21.26 18.67
N GLY A 45 18.06 20.77 19.91
CA GLY A 45 16.83 20.87 20.67
C GLY A 45 16.19 19.52 21.02
N LYS A 46 14.98 19.57 21.57
CA LYS A 46 14.22 18.39 22.01
C LYS A 46 13.48 17.77 20.82
N VAL A 47 13.75 16.50 20.54
CA VAL A 47 13.10 15.73 19.47
C VAL A 47 12.20 14.67 20.10
N SER A 48 10.94 14.61 19.68
CA SER A 48 10.02 13.56 20.12
C SER A 48 10.22 12.29 19.30
N LYS A 49 10.12 11.13 19.96
CA LYS A 49 10.25 9.82 19.34
C LYS A 49 9.00 8.97 19.57
N ALA A 50 8.67 8.18 18.56
CA ALA A 50 7.61 7.19 18.66
C ALA A 50 8.00 6.02 19.59
N ILE A 51 7.03 5.23 20.01
CA ILE A 51 7.24 4.00 20.79
C ILE A 51 7.73 2.88 19.88
N HIS A 52 8.71 2.08 20.33
CA HIS A 52 9.15 0.88 19.61
C HIS A 52 8.05 -0.20 19.58
N THR A 53 7.88 -0.86 18.43
CA THR A 53 6.86 -1.90 18.20
C THR A 53 7.44 -3.05 17.37
N HIS A 54 6.68 -4.12 17.18
CA HIS A 54 7.12 -5.31 16.44
C HIS A 54 7.39 -5.04 14.95
N ASP A 55 6.49 -4.33 14.27
CA ASP A 55 6.44 -4.26 12.79
C ASP A 55 6.76 -2.84 12.24
N LEU A 56 6.89 -1.81 13.08
CA LEU A 56 7.00 -0.42 12.59
C LEU A 56 8.26 -0.17 11.75
N ALA A 57 9.41 -0.75 12.12
CA ALA A 57 10.65 -0.61 11.36
C ALA A 57 10.48 -1.08 9.91
N GLN A 58 9.82 -2.22 9.74
CA GLN A 58 9.51 -2.82 8.46
C GLN A 58 8.59 -1.95 7.62
N HIS A 59 7.48 -1.51 8.20
CA HIS A 59 6.53 -0.66 7.48
C HIS A 59 7.15 0.67 7.07
N LEU A 60 7.97 1.29 7.93
CA LEU A 60 8.65 2.54 7.61
C LEU A 60 9.63 2.38 6.45
N ALA A 61 10.49 1.35 6.48
CA ALA A 61 11.44 1.07 5.41
C ALA A 61 10.72 0.83 4.07
N VAL A 62 9.62 0.06 4.08
CA VAL A 62 8.83 -0.17 2.87
C VAL A 62 8.15 1.11 2.39
N MET A 63 7.62 1.96 3.28
CA MET A 63 7.01 3.24 2.92
C MET A 63 7.98 4.16 2.18
N GLU A 64 9.19 4.31 2.71
CA GLU A 64 10.27 5.10 2.12
C GLU A 64 10.65 4.60 0.72
N GLN A 65 10.86 3.29 0.59
CA GLN A 65 11.23 2.66 -0.68
C GLN A 65 10.08 2.72 -1.69
N PHE A 66 8.84 2.53 -1.25
CA PHE A 66 7.67 2.61 -2.11
C PHE A 66 7.47 4.02 -2.67
N ASP A 67 7.65 5.05 -1.83
CA ASP A 67 7.57 6.46 -2.25
C ASP A 67 8.70 6.83 -3.23
N LYS A 68 9.94 6.39 -2.95
CA LYS A 68 11.08 6.54 -3.86
C LYS A 68 10.76 6.01 -5.25
N MET A 69 10.12 4.84 -5.32
CA MET A 69 9.71 4.21 -6.58
C MET A 69 8.56 4.94 -7.29
N LEU A 70 7.58 5.45 -6.55
CA LEU A 70 6.52 6.28 -7.14
C LEU A 70 7.11 7.54 -7.78
N ARG A 71 8.04 8.21 -7.08
CA ARG A 71 8.71 9.44 -7.55
C ARG A 71 9.61 9.20 -8.76
N SER A 72 10.13 7.99 -8.95
CA SER A 72 10.88 7.61 -10.16
C SER A 72 9.99 7.26 -11.36
N GLY A 73 8.67 7.39 -11.23
CA GLY A 73 7.70 7.17 -12.31
C GLY A 73 7.18 5.74 -12.42
N VAL A 74 7.45 4.88 -11.42
CA VAL A 74 6.92 3.52 -11.35
C VAL A 74 5.59 3.52 -10.62
N LEU A 75 4.48 3.48 -11.37
CA LEU A 75 3.12 3.61 -10.81
C LEU A 75 2.71 2.47 -9.87
N TYR A 76 3.16 1.24 -10.13
CA TYR A 76 3.05 0.14 -9.19
C TYR A 76 4.46 -0.33 -8.85
N PRO A 77 5.06 0.21 -7.76
CA PRO A 77 6.31 -0.30 -7.22
C PRO A 77 6.13 -1.75 -6.81
N ARG A 78 6.70 -2.69 -7.57
CA ARG A 78 6.77 -4.13 -7.22
C ARG A 78 8.14 -4.52 -6.67
N TRP A 79 9.13 -3.66 -6.86
CA TRP A 79 10.52 -3.85 -6.50
C TRP A 79 10.96 -2.70 -5.60
N LEU A 80 11.57 -3.03 -4.46
CA LEU A 80 12.13 -2.07 -3.51
C LEU A 80 13.66 -2.22 -3.56
N PRO A 81 14.41 -1.30 -4.19
CA PRO A 81 15.81 -1.54 -4.55
C PRO A 81 16.78 -1.52 -3.38
N ASP A 82 16.54 -0.73 -2.33
CA ASP A 82 17.57 -0.50 -1.30
C ASP A 82 17.44 -1.44 -0.09
N VAL A 83 16.37 -2.24 0.00
CA VAL A 83 16.17 -3.23 1.08
C VAL A 83 17.22 -4.35 0.96
N ASN A 84 17.60 -4.96 2.09
CA ASN A 84 18.57 -6.07 2.13
C ASN A 84 19.92 -5.66 1.55
N LYS A 85 20.54 -4.59 2.09
CA LYS A 85 21.86 -4.08 1.69
C LYS A 85 21.95 -3.73 0.20
N GLY A 86 20.85 -3.30 -0.43
CA GLY A 86 20.80 -2.96 -1.85
C GLY A 86 20.62 -4.14 -2.81
N TYR A 87 20.41 -5.37 -2.32
CA TYR A 87 20.00 -6.50 -3.17
C TYR A 87 18.54 -6.37 -3.62
N GLY A 88 17.73 -5.63 -2.88
CA GLY A 88 16.35 -5.31 -3.21
C GLY A 88 15.36 -6.45 -2.96
N LEU A 89 14.07 -6.12 -2.94
CA LEU A 89 13.01 -7.06 -2.56
C LEU A 89 11.71 -6.86 -3.36
N ALA A 90 11.05 -7.96 -3.72
CA ALA A 90 9.75 -7.93 -4.41
C ALA A 90 8.55 -7.81 -3.44
N TRP A 91 8.68 -7.00 -2.38
CA TRP A 91 7.77 -6.98 -1.23
C TRP A 91 6.30 -6.83 -1.63
N THR A 92 5.96 -5.77 -2.36
CA THR A 92 4.59 -5.40 -2.77
C THR A 92 4.02 -6.25 -3.92
N ASN A 93 4.80 -7.25 -4.36
CA ASN A 93 4.28 -8.34 -5.17
C ASN A 93 3.58 -9.40 -4.29
N PHE A 94 4.01 -9.55 -3.03
CA PHE A 94 3.52 -10.56 -2.09
C PHE A 94 2.80 -10.00 -0.86
N TYR A 95 3.03 -8.73 -0.53
CA TYR A 95 2.37 -7.98 0.54
C TYR A 95 1.46 -6.87 -0.05
N PRO A 96 0.29 -6.58 0.55
CA PRO A 96 -0.68 -5.66 -0.06
C PRO A 96 -0.15 -4.22 -0.17
N PRO A 97 -0.33 -3.53 -1.32
CA PRO A 97 0.28 -2.22 -1.55
C PRO A 97 -0.56 -1.03 -1.05
N GLY A 98 -1.83 -1.24 -0.70
CA GLY A 98 -2.83 -0.19 -0.47
C GLY A 98 -2.47 0.78 0.66
N PHE A 99 -1.89 0.28 1.74
CA PHE A 99 -1.40 1.11 2.84
C PHE A 99 -0.29 2.07 2.37
N TYR A 100 0.66 1.58 1.57
CA TYR A 100 1.81 2.37 1.11
C TYR A 100 1.42 3.48 0.11
N TYR A 101 0.39 3.25 -0.71
CA TYR A 101 -0.17 4.34 -1.52
C TYR A 101 -0.78 5.46 -0.66
N VAL A 102 -1.48 5.11 0.42
CA VAL A 102 -2.08 6.08 1.33
C VAL A 102 -1.01 6.89 2.05
N THR A 103 0.03 6.24 2.57
CA THR A 103 1.10 6.95 3.28
C THR A 103 1.93 7.82 2.34
N SER A 104 2.28 7.36 1.13
CA SER A 104 2.95 8.20 0.13
C SER A 104 2.12 9.45 -0.22
N LEU A 105 0.80 9.30 -0.40
CA LEU A 105 -0.09 10.44 -0.69
C LEU A 105 -0.10 11.46 0.46
N VAL A 106 -0.16 11.00 1.72
CA VAL A 106 -0.11 11.88 2.89
C VAL A 106 1.27 12.53 3.03
N ASN A 107 2.34 11.81 2.71
CA ASN A 107 3.71 12.30 2.78
C ASN A 107 4.00 13.43 1.78
N ILE A 108 3.24 13.56 0.70
CA ILE A 108 3.33 14.74 -0.19
C ILE A 108 3.10 16.04 0.60
N VAL A 109 2.20 16.02 1.59
CA VAL A 109 1.88 17.21 2.40
C VAL A 109 2.71 17.24 3.67
N ALA A 110 2.88 16.11 4.35
CA ALA A 110 3.60 16.06 5.62
C ALA A 110 5.12 16.24 5.47
N SER A 111 5.70 15.74 4.36
CA SER A 111 7.15 15.77 4.06
C SER A 111 8.05 15.21 5.16
N ASP A 112 7.49 14.45 6.10
CA ASP A 112 8.16 13.77 7.20
C ASP A 112 7.38 12.48 7.51
N TRP A 113 8.10 11.37 7.65
CA TRP A 113 7.48 10.05 7.80
C TRP A 113 6.82 9.85 9.15
N MET A 114 7.36 10.43 10.23
CA MET A 114 6.73 10.31 11.55
C MET A 114 5.46 11.15 11.62
N THR A 115 5.46 12.35 11.06
CA THR A 115 4.28 13.20 10.91
C THR A 115 3.24 12.51 10.00
N THR A 116 3.66 11.89 8.90
CA THR A 116 2.80 11.09 8.04
C THR A 116 2.11 9.97 8.81
N LEU A 117 2.87 9.19 9.58
CA LEU A 117 2.32 8.11 10.40
C LEU A 117 1.38 8.64 11.49
N PHE A 118 1.71 9.74 12.16
CA PHE A 118 0.81 10.37 13.13
C PHE A 118 -0.52 10.78 12.49
N LEU A 119 -0.48 11.44 11.33
CA LEU A 119 -1.68 11.86 10.61
C LEU A 119 -2.51 10.65 10.15
N VAL A 120 -1.87 9.63 9.57
CA VAL A 120 -2.55 8.39 9.16
C VAL A 120 -3.16 7.67 10.35
N SER A 121 -2.47 7.63 11.50
CA SER A 121 -2.97 7.03 12.74
C SER A 121 -4.19 7.78 13.29
N ALA A 122 -4.08 9.10 13.43
CA ALA A 122 -5.16 9.94 13.96
C ALA A 122 -6.39 9.93 13.05
N LEU A 123 -6.19 10.06 11.73
CA LEU A 123 -7.25 10.01 10.74
C LEU A 123 -7.85 8.61 10.63
N GLY A 124 -7.04 7.56 10.76
CA GLY A 124 -7.48 6.16 10.72
C GLY A 124 -8.42 5.83 11.88
N LEU A 125 -8.05 6.23 13.11
CA LEU A 125 -8.92 6.12 14.28
C LEU A 125 -10.21 6.90 14.07
N ALA A 126 -10.13 8.18 13.69
CA ALA A 126 -11.33 8.99 13.46
C ALA A 126 -12.25 8.38 12.39
N ALA A 127 -11.69 7.95 11.26
CA ALA A 127 -12.44 7.33 10.17
C ALA A 127 -13.08 5.99 10.58
N SER A 128 -12.38 5.15 11.35
CA SER A 128 -12.95 3.90 11.86
C SER A 128 -14.22 4.13 12.69
N GLY A 129 -14.22 5.10 13.61
CA GLY A 129 -15.39 5.46 14.40
C GLY A 129 -16.50 6.06 13.55
N LEU A 130 -16.17 6.93 12.60
CA LEU A 130 -17.17 7.53 11.71
C LEU A 130 -17.85 6.49 10.82
N THR A 131 -17.11 5.54 10.27
CA THR A 131 -17.68 4.46 9.45
C THR A 131 -18.55 3.52 10.29
N LEU A 132 -18.15 3.18 11.51
CA LEU A 132 -19.02 2.43 12.42
C LEU A 132 -20.26 3.22 12.80
N TYR A 133 -20.13 4.53 13.08
CA TYR A 133 -21.26 5.40 13.34
C TYR A 133 -22.26 5.37 12.18
N LEU A 134 -21.78 5.47 10.93
CA LEU A 134 -22.61 5.40 9.73
C LEU A 134 -23.37 4.07 9.62
N LEU A 135 -22.72 2.94 9.93
CA LEU A 135 -23.34 1.62 10.00
C LEU A 135 -24.38 1.52 11.12
N ALA A 136 -23.99 1.81 12.35
CA ALA A 136 -24.86 1.71 13.52
C ALA A 136 -26.10 2.61 13.41
N ARG A 137 -25.97 3.77 12.75
CA ARG A 137 -27.09 4.71 12.50
C ARG A 137 -28.16 4.18 11.57
N GLN A 138 -27.91 3.09 10.84
CA GLN A 138 -28.96 2.39 10.09
C GLN A 138 -29.98 1.72 11.03
N PHE A 139 -29.56 1.37 12.25
CA PHE A 139 -30.35 0.51 13.14
C PHE A 139 -30.71 1.16 14.48
N TYR A 140 -29.82 2.00 15.04
CA TYR A 140 -29.92 2.50 16.42
C TYR A 140 -29.88 4.01 16.49
N GLY A 141 -30.40 4.60 17.57
CA GLY A 141 -30.39 6.04 17.85
C GLY A 141 -28.99 6.67 17.93
N ARG A 142 -28.93 8.01 17.81
CA ARG A 142 -27.66 8.77 17.70
C ARG A 142 -26.67 8.52 18.83
N LEU A 143 -27.13 8.51 20.08
CA LEU A 143 -26.28 8.30 21.25
C LEU A 143 -25.70 6.88 21.26
N ALA A 144 -26.55 5.87 21.04
CA ALA A 144 -26.13 4.47 20.97
C ALA A 144 -25.07 4.26 19.87
N SER A 145 -25.28 4.84 18.69
CA SER A 145 -24.30 4.78 17.60
C SER A 145 -23.00 5.53 17.91
N ALA A 146 -23.07 6.66 18.63
CA ALA A 146 -21.88 7.43 19.02
C ALA A 146 -21.04 6.68 20.06
N VAL A 147 -21.68 6.06 21.06
CA VAL A 147 -20.97 5.24 22.06
C VAL A 147 -20.32 4.03 21.40
N ALA A 148 -21.01 3.34 20.49
CA ALA A 148 -20.41 2.23 19.73
C ALA A 148 -19.23 2.67 18.86
N ALA A 149 -19.32 3.84 18.21
CA ALA A 149 -18.20 4.42 17.48
C ALA A 149 -16.98 4.64 18.38
N LEU A 150 -17.18 5.20 19.59
CA LEU A 150 -16.09 5.39 20.55
C LEU A 150 -15.50 4.05 21.02
N LEU A 151 -16.33 3.05 21.31
CA LEU A 151 -15.86 1.71 21.69
C LEU A 151 -15.04 1.01 20.61
N TYR A 152 -15.34 1.28 19.34
CA TYR A 152 -14.60 0.73 18.22
C TYR A 152 -13.29 1.48 17.94
N MET A 153 -13.31 2.81 18.07
CA MET A 153 -12.10 3.63 17.99
C MET A 153 -11.12 3.27 19.11
N MET A 154 -11.62 3.21 20.35
CA MET A 154 -10.85 2.89 21.55
C MET A 154 -10.88 1.40 21.86
N GLY A 155 -11.17 0.54 20.89
CA GLY A 155 -11.17 -0.90 21.11
C GLY A 155 -9.76 -1.34 21.50
N PRO A 156 -9.57 -2.13 22.57
CA PRO A 156 -8.23 -2.40 23.09
C PRO A 156 -7.33 -3.09 22.06
N TYR A 157 -7.88 -3.98 21.24
CA TYR A 157 -7.13 -4.60 20.12
C TYR A 157 -6.77 -3.61 19.00
N HIS A 158 -7.65 -2.65 18.69
CA HIS A 158 -7.39 -1.63 17.68
C HIS A 158 -6.25 -0.70 18.11
N VAL A 159 -6.24 -0.29 19.38
CA VAL A 159 -5.17 0.53 19.95
C VAL A 159 -3.87 -0.29 20.11
N LEU A 160 -3.98 -1.58 20.44
CA LEU A 160 -2.83 -2.49 20.51
C LEU A 160 -2.11 -2.64 19.18
N ASP A 161 -2.83 -2.66 18.05
CA ASP A 161 -2.22 -2.69 16.72
C ASP A 161 -1.28 -1.50 16.46
N LEU A 162 -1.60 -0.33 17.01
CA LEU A 162 -0.72 0.84 16.97
C LEU A 162 0.41 0.75 18.00
N TYR A 163 0.08 0.52 19.27
CA TYR A 163 1.01 0.71 20.39
C TYR A 163 2.00 -0.43 20.63
N TRP A 164 1.65 -1.66 20.24
CA TRP A 164 2.48 -2.84 20.49
C TRP A 164 3.01 -3.43 19.19
N ARG A 165 2.12 -3.58 18.22
CA ARG A 165 2.45 -4.27 16.97
C ARG A 165 3.06 -3.32 15.96
N GLY A 166 2.59 -2.09 15.85
CA GLY A 166 2.92 -1.25 14.71
C GLY A 166 2.41 -1.84 13.40
N ALA A 167 1.37 -2.68 13.45
CA ALA A 167 0.77 -3.37 12.30
C ALA A 167 -0.13 -2.41 11.53
N MET A 168 0.47 -1.35 10.99
CA MET A 168 -0.23 -0.18 10.44
C MET A 168 -1.26 -0.52 9.36
N PRO A 169 -1.03 -1.48 8.44
CA PRO A 169 -2.06 -1.86 7.46
C PRO A 169 -3.29 -2.52 8.12
N GLU A 170 -3.11 -3.33 9.17
CA GLU A 170 -4.21 -3.93 9.93
C GLU A 170 -5.02 -2.85 10.65
N PHE A 171 -4.32 -1.94 11.33
CA PHE A 171 -4.87 -0.79 12.03
C PHE A 171 -5.76 0.07 11.11
N VAL A 172 -5.27 0.48 9.94
CA VAL A 172 -6.07 1.25 8.96
C VAL A 172 -7.23 0.41 8.40
N GLY A 173 -7.09 -0.92 8.40
CA GLY A 173 -8.14 -1.86 8.00
C GLY A 173 -9.45 -1.74 8.79
N PHE A 174 -9.40 -1.25 10.04
CA PHE A 174 -10.60 -0.99 10.85
C PHE A 174 -11.57 0.01 10.20
N ILE A 175 -11.11 0.87 9.30
CA ILE A 175 -11.99 1.78 8.54
C ILE A 175 -12.91 1.01 7.58
N LEU A 176 -12.40 -0.07 7.01
CA LEU A 176 -13.04 -0.78 5.89
C LEU A 176 -14.08 -1.78 6.39
N VAL A 177 -13.85 -2.40 7.55
CA VAL A 177 -14.72 -3.45 8.10
C VAL A 177 -16.19 -2.98 8.27
N PRO A 178 -16.49 -1.82 8.89
CA PRO A 178 -17.87 -1.34 8.98
C PRO A 178 -18.49 -0.98 7.63
N LEU A 179 -17.69 -0.48 6.68
CA LEU A 179 -18.18 -0.15 5.33
C LEU A 179 -18.55 -1.41 4.54
N ILE A 180 -17.79 -2.49 4.68
CA ILE A 180 -18.10 -3.77 4.05
C ILE A 180 -19.44 -4.31 4.56
N ILE A 181 -19.65 -4.36 5.89
CA ILE A 181 -20.95 -4.78 6.46
C ILE A 181 -22.08 -3.83 6.06
N TYR A 182 -21.83 -2.52 6.04
CA TYR A 182 -22.81 -1.53 5.58
C TYR A 182 -23.29 -1.81 4.16
N PHE A 183 -22.35 -2.00 3.22
CA PHE A 183 -22.74 -2.26 1.83
C PHE A 183 -23.28 -3.67 1.63
N ALA A 184 -22.82 -4.67 2.39
CA ALA A 184 -23.41 -6.01 2.39
C ALA A 184 -24.89 -5.98 2.81
N PHE A 185 -25.20 -5.27 3.90
CA PHE A 185 -26.59 -5.03 4.32
C PHE A 185 -27.39 -4.33 3.21
N LYS A 186 -26.83 -3.27 2.60
CA LYS A 186 -27.50 -2.52 1.52
C LYS A 186 -27.68 -3.32 0.22
N VAL A 187 -26.78 -4.24 -0.09
CA VAL A 187 -26.87 -5.16 -1.23
C VAL A 187 -27.94 -6.21 -0.96
N GLY A 188 -27.91 -6.85 0.20
CA GLY A 188 -28.89 -7.87 0.58
C GLY A 188 -30.31 -7.31 0.61
N ALA A 189 -30.51 -6.17 1.28
CA ALA A 189 -31.83 -5.57 1.48
C ALA A 189 -32.37 -4.89 0.21
N GLU A 190 -31.56 -4.09 -0.49
CA GLU A 190 -32.06 -3.23 -1.58
C GLU A 190 -31.68 -3.73 -2.99
N GLY A 191 -30.63 -4.55 -3.14
CA GLY A 191 -30.22 -5.09 -4.45
C GLY A 191 -29.86 -4.04 -5.52
N ARG A 192 -29.50 -2.81 -5.14
CA ARG A 192 -29.22 -1.71 -6.08
C ARG A 192 -27.78 -1.74 -6.58
N ALA A 193 -27.57 -1.48 -7.88
CA ALA A 193 -26.25 -1.47 -8.55
C ALA A 193 -25.14 -0.76 -7.77
N ARG A 194 -25.39 0.48 -7.33
CA ARG A 194 -24.42 1.28 -6.55
C ARG A 194 -23.97 0.63 -5.23
N HIS A 195 -24.76 -0.28 -4.65
CA HIS A 195 -24.38 -0.97 -3.42
C HIS A 195 -23.42 -2.13 -3.71
N TYR A 196 -23.58 -2.81 -4.85
CA TYR A 196 -22.56 -3.77 -5.33
C TYR A 196 -21.25 -3.05 -5.61
N ALA A 197 -21.30 -1.85 -6.21
CA ALA A 197 -20.12 -1.01 -6.41
C ALA A 197 -19.44 -0.67 -5.07
N GLY A 198 -20.22 -0.27 -4.06
CA GLY A 198 -19.69 -0.01 -2.72
C GLY A 198 -19.08 -1.24 -2.05
N LEU A 199 -19.78 -2.38 -2.06
CA LEU A 199 -19.27 -3.63 -1.47
C LEU A 199 -17.98 -4.10 -2.18
N GLY A 200 -17.99 -4.09 -3.52
CA GLY A 200 -16.83 -4.43 -4.35
C GLY A 200 -15.64 -3.50 -4.08
N LEU A 201 -15.88 -2.19 -4.01
CA LEU A 201 -14.82 -1.20 -3.75
C LEU A 201 -14.20 -1.40 -2.36
N PHE A 202 -15.00 -1.38 -1.29
CA PHE A 202 -14.44 -1.39 0.06
C PHE A 202 -13.85 -2.74 0.46
N HIS A 203 -14.42 -3.85 0.00
CA HIS A 203 -13.81 -5.16 0.22
C HIS A 203 -12.56 -5.38 -0.64
N GLY A 204 -12.55 -4.86 -1.87
CA GLY A 204 -11.36 -4.92 -2.74
C GLY A 204 -10.22 -4.05 -2.22
N LEU A 205 -10.53 -2.85 -1.71
CA LEU A 205 -9.56 -2.02 -0.98
C LEU A 205 -9.04 -2.75 0.25
N PHE A 206 -9.88 -3.48 0.98
CA PHE A 206 -9.41 -4.20 2.17
C PHE A 206 -8.44 -5.33 1.84
N LEU A 207 -8.71 -6.08 0.77
CA LEU A 207 -7.78 -7.07 0.22
C LEU A 207 -6.44 -6.44 -0.21
N MET A 208 -6.46 -5.19 -0.68
CA MET A 208 -5.26 -4.44 -1.03
C MET A 208 -4.59 -3.75 0.16
N THR A 209 -5.24 -3.65 1.32
CA THR A 209 -4.66 -3.04 2.53
C THR A 209 -4.07 -4.10 3.45
N HIS A 210 -4.84 -5.14 3.80
CA HIS A 210 -4.40 -6.15 4.75
C HIS A 210 -5.09 -7.50 4.48
N ILE A 211 -4.41 -8.39 3.75
CA ILE A 211 -4.94 -9.72 3.38
C ILE A 211 -5.41 -10.53 4.58
N PRO A 212 -4.63 -10.68 5.68
CA PRO A 212 -4.97 -11.65 6.72
C PRO A 212 -6.38 -11.42 7.28
N VAL A 213 -6.71 -10.17 7.60
CA VAL A 213 -8.05 -9.84 8.14
C VAL A 213 -9.09 -9.71 7.03
N ALA A 214 -8.74 -9.26 5.82
CA ALA A 214 -9.67 -9.25 4.69
C ALA A 214 -10.13 -10.67 4.30
N PHE A 215 -9.25 -11.65 4.43
CA PHE A 215 -9.55 -13.07 4.26
C PHE A 215 -10.54 -13.55 5.32
N LEU A 216 -10.26 -13.33 6.62
CA LEU A 216 -11.20 -13.67 7.70
C LEU A 216 -12.56 -12.98 7.51
N MET A 217 -12.55 -11.71 7.10
CA MET A 217 -13.73 -10.93 6.79
C MET A 217 -14.55 -11.54 5.64
N THR A 218 -13.90 -12.15 4.64
CA THR A 218 -14.59 -12.84 3.53
C THR A 218 -15.42 -14.02 4.04
N TYR A 219 -14.85 -14.86 4.93
CA TYR A 219 -15.58 -15.96 5.56
C TYR A 219 -16.68 -15.47 6.49
N ALA A 220 -16.39 -14.46 7.32
CA ALA A 220 -17.38 -13.86 8.21
C ALA A 220 -18.56 -13.27 7.44
N LEU A 221 -18.29 -12.61 6.31
CA LEU A 221 -19.30 -12.03 5.43
C LEU A 221 -20.14 -13.11 4.75
N GLY A 222 -19.51 -14.20 4.30
CA GLY A 222 -20.21 -15.38 3.78
C GLY A 222 -21.16 -15.96 4.83
N PHE A 223 -20.67 -16.21 6.04
CA PHE A 223 -21.48 -16.72 7.15
C PHE A 223 -22.63 -15.76 7.51
N TYR A 224 -22.36 -14.46 7.63
CA TYR A 224 -23.39 -13.43 7.84
C TYR A 224 -24.50 -13.50 6.78
N ALA A 225 -24.13 -13.57 5.50
CA ALA A 225 -25.08 -13.59 4.40
C ALA A 225 -25.92 -14.88 4.38
N LEU A 226 -25.32 -16.04 4.69
CA LEU A 226 -26.02 -17.32 4.77
C LEU A 226 -27.01 -17.36 5.93
N VAL A 227 -26.59 -16.93 7.13
CA VAL A 227 -27.48 -16.88 8.30
C VAL A 227 -28.61 -15.89 8.07
N TRP A 228 -28.33 -14.73 7.47
CA TRP A 228 -29.37 -13.77 7.12
C TRP A 228 -30.35 -14.33 6.09
N ALA A 229 -29.85 -14.92 5.01
CA ALA A 229 -30.67 -15.55 3.98
C ALA A 229 -31.58 -16.65 4.55
N ALA A 230 -31.04 -17.52 5.40
CA ALA A 230 -31.81 -18.59 6.04
C ALA A 230 -32.91 -18.04 6.96
N ARG A 231 -32.60 -17.02 7.79
CA ARG A 231 -33.59 -16.39 8.68
C ARG A 231 -34.67 -15.62 7.93
N ALA A 232 -34.30 -14.95 6.84
CA ALA A 232 -35.23 -14.22 5.98
C ALA A 232 -35.98 -15.13 5.01
N ARG A 233 -35.57 -16.41 4.88
CA ARG A 233 -36.02 -17.35 3.84
C ARG A 233 -35.86 -16.79 2.42
N ASP A 234 -34.82 -15.98 2.20
CA ASP A 234 -34.49 -15.39 0.91
C ASP A 234 -33.01 -15.60 0.56
N TRP A 235 -32.73 -16.68 -0.19
CA TRP A 235 -31.40 -17.02 -0.67
C TRP A 235 -30.82 -16.03 -1.69
N ARG A 236 -31.65 -15.12 -2.24
CA ARG A 236 -31.14 -14.05 -3.09
C ARG A 236 -30.21 -13.14 -2.30
N ILE A 237 -30.40 -12.98 -0.99
CA ILE A 237 -29.50 -12.19 -0.13
C ILE A 237 -28.07 -12.72 -0.24
N ALA A 238 -27.87 -14.03 -0.04
CA ALA A 238 -26.56 -14.66 -0.13
C ALA A 238 -25.97 -14.48 -1.52
N PHE A 239 -26.75 -14.77 -2.57
CA PHE A 239 -26.31 -14.61 -3.96
C PHE A 239 -25.87 -13.17 -4.29
N ARG A 240 -26.64 -12.16 -3.86
CA ARG A 240 -26.32 -10.75 -4.09
C ARG A 240 -25.03 -10.33 -3.36
N VAL A 241 -24.87 -10.75 -2.11
CA VAL A 241 -23.65 -10.46 -1.34
C VAL A 241 -22.44 -11.13 -2.01
N SER A 242 -22.56 -12.40 -2.40
CA SER A 242 -21.52 -13.12 -3.14
C SER A 242 -21.12 -12.38 -4.42
N LEU A 243 -22.08 -11.89 -5.21
CA LEU A 243 -21.79 -11.11 -6.43
C LEU A 243 -21.00 -9.82 -6.13
N GLY A 244 -21.32 -9.13 -5.04
CA GLY A 244 -20.55 -7.95 -4.61
C GLY A 244 -19.12 -8.28 -4.17
N VAL A 245 -18.93 -9.42 -3.48
CA VAL A 245 -17.60 -9.93 -3.11
C VAL A 245 -16.80 -10.35 -4.35
N SER A 246 -17.44 -10.94 -5.37
CA SER A 246 -16.77 -11.27 -6.64
C SER A 246 -16.20 -10.03 -7.33
N ILE A 247 -16.90 -8.89 -7.28
CA ILE A 247 -16.37 -7.62 -7.82
C ILE A 247 -15.10 -7.19 -7.06
N ALA A 248 -15.05 -7.39 -5.74
CA ALA A 248 -13.87 -7.08 -4.94
C ALA A 248 -12.66 -7.96 -5.31
N LEU A 249 -12.89 -9.25 -5.55
CA LEU A 249 -11.83 -10.16 -6.03
C LEU A 249 -11.32 -9.73 -7.41
N VAL A 250 -12.21 -9.33 -8.32
CA VAL A 250 -11.82 -8.84 -9.64
C VAL A 250 -11.04 -7.51 -9.53
N LEU A 251 -11.51 -6.56 -8.71
CA LEU A 251 -10.85 -5.27 -8.48
C LEU A 251 -9.44 -5.42 -7.90
N SER A 252 -9.23 -6.37 -6.99
CA SER A 252 -7.95 -6.52 -6.27
C SER A 252 -6.99 -7.51 -6.96
N ALA A 253 -7.36 -8.03 -8.14
CA ALA A 253 -6.60 -9.05 -8.86
C ALA A 253 -5.18 -8.61 -9.27
N ILE A 254 -4.92 -7.31 -9.37
CA ILE A 254 -3.60 -6.75 -9.69
C ILE A 254 -2.56 -7.11 -8.63
N TYR A 255 -3.03 -7.44 -7.42
CA TYR A 255 -2.23 -7.81 -6.29
C TYR A 255 -2.38 -9.30 -5.95
N TRP A 256 -3.57 -9.78 -5.58
CA TRP A 256 -3.70 -11.13 -5.02
C TRP A 256 -3.38 -12.23 -6.04
N LEU A 257 -3.67 -12.01 -7.34
CA LEU A 257 -3.44 -13.03 -8.38
C LEU A 257 -1.94 -13.29 -8.63
N PRO A 258 -1.10 -12.28 -8.92
CA PRO A 258 0.34 -12.52 -9.03
C PRO A 258 0.94 -12.97 -7.70
N SER A 259 0.50 -12.43 -6.55
CA SER A 259 0.97 -12.89 -5.24
C SER A 259 0.75 -14.41 -5.09
N PHE A 260 -0.47 -14.89 -5.33
CA PHE A 260 -0.82 -16.30 -5.19
C PHE A 260 -0.06 -17.23 -6.15
N ILE A 261 0.15 -16.80 -7.41
CA ILE A 261 0.81 -17.64 -8.42
C ILE A 261 2.34 -17.62 -8.27
N GLU A 262 2.91 -16.47 -7.92
CA GLU A 262 4.35 -16.25 -7.88
C GLU A 262 4.97 -16.56 -6.50
N VAL A 263 4.17 -16.68 -5.42
CA VAL A 263 4.71 -16.95 -4.07
C VAL A 263 5.56 -18.22 -4.00
N LYS A 264 5.35 -19.18 -4.90
CA LYS A 264 6.19 -20.39 -5.00
C LYS A 264 7.67 -20.11 -5.28
N TYR A 265 8.00 -18.94 -5.81
CA TYR A 265 9.37 -18.48 -6.09
C TYR A 265 9.98 -17.65 -4.94
N ALA A 266 9.19 -17.33 -3.92
CA ALA A 266 9.64 -16.59 -2.74
C ALA A 266 9.65 -17.52 -1.52
N ALA A 267 10.57 -17.28 -0.59
CA ALA A 267 10.52 -17.88 0.74
C ALA A 267 9.50 -17.10 1.59
N GLU A 268 8.45 -17.78 2.04
CA GLU A 268 7.43 -17.24 2.93
C GLU A 268 7.50 -18.00 4.26
N PRO A 269 8.40 -17.60 5.18
CA PRO A 269 8.59 -18.32 6.44
C PRO A 269 7.48 -18.00 7.46
N PHE A 270 6.68 -16.96 7.24
CA PHE A 270 5.79 -16.40 8.26
C PHE A 270 4.69 -17.38 8.66
N SER A 271 4.05 -18.06 7.70
CA SER A 271 3.02 -19.08 8.01
C SER A 271 3.57 -20.27 8.79
N ALA A 272 4.86 -20.61 8.62
CA ALA A 272 5.52 -21.68 9.36
C ALA A 272 5.99 -21.23 10.75
N MET A 273 6.47 -19.99 10.88
CA MET A 273 6.91 -19.38 12.13
C MET A 273 5.73 -19.06 13.07
N PHE A 274 4.60 -18.68 12.48
CA PHE A 274 3.39 -18.30 13.20
C PHE A 274 2.16 -19.08 12.69
N PRO A 275 2.04 -20.37 13.04
CA PRO A 275 0.88 -21.16 12.67
C PRO A 275 -0.41 -20.60 13.28
N TYR A 276 -1.51 -20.61 12.52
CA TYR A 276 -2.80 -20.12 13.01
C TYR A 276 -3.24 -20.83 14.29
N HIS A 277 -3.13 -22.15 14.31
CA HIS A 277 -3.65 -22.98 15.40
C HIS A 277 -2.80 -22.93 16.69
N SER A 278 -1.60 -22.35 16.68
CA SER A 278 -0.79 -22.13 17.88
C SER A 278 -1.03 -20.77 18.55
N SER A 279 -1.81 -19.91 17.90
CA SER A 279 -2.03 -18.51 18.29
C SER A 279 -3.42 -18.27 18.89
N TYR A 280 -4.12 -19.33 19.33
CA TYR A 280 -5.39 -19.16 20.02
C TYR A 280 -5.23 -18.38 21.33
N ILE A 281 -6.28 -17.66 21.67
CA ILE A 281 -6.40 -16.97 22.95
C ILE A 281 -6.58 -18.00 24.05
N THR A 282 -5.78 -17.85 25.11
CA THR A 282 -5.85 -18.65 26.33
C THR A 282 -6.49 -17.83 27.44
N LEU A 283 -7.28 -18.48 28.30
CA LEU A 283 -7.87 -17.86 29.49
C LEU A 283 -6.95 -17.98 30.72
N LEU A 284 -5.80 -18.64 30.58
CA LEU A 284 -4.80 -18.76 31.63
C LEU A 284 -3.91 -17.51 31.67
N PRO A 285 -3.37 -17.14 32.85
CA PRO A 285 -2.33 -16.14 32.95
C PRO A 285 -1.17 -16.48 31.99
N ASP A 286 -0.73 -15.50 31.23
CA ASP A 286 0.42 -15.62 30.32
C ASP A 286 1.56 -14.76 30.85
N THR A 287 2.77 -15.32 30.86
CA THR A 287 3.97 -14.61 31.30
C THR A 287 4.48 -13.64 30.23
N ASP A 288 4.12 -13.88 28.96
CA ASP A 288 4.40 -12.93 27.89
C ASP A 288 3.45 -11.73 27.98
N GLN A 289 4.01 -10.53 28.12
CA GLN A 289 3.25 -9.31 28.34
C GLN A 289 2.33 -8.99 27.16
N PHE A 290 2.79 -9.21 25.92
CA PHE A 290 1.99 -8.97 24.73
C PHE A 290 0.76 -9.89 24.69
N ARG A 291 0.95 -11.19 24.90
CA ARG A 291 -0.15 -12.17 24.97
C ARG A 291 -1.10 -11.88 26.13
N ALA A 292 -0.59 -11.44 27.29
CA ALA A 292 -1.44 -11.03 28.40
C ALA A 292 -2.37 -9.86 28.01
N VAL A 293 -1.87 -8.86 27.29
CA VAL A 293 -2.69 -7.73 26.81
C VAL A 293 -3.67 -8.17 25.71
N VAL A 294 -3.30 -9.08 24.82
CA VAL A 294 -4.23 -9.69 23.84
C VAL A 294 -5.36 -10.45 24.55
N ASN A 295 -5.03 -11.26 25.56
CA ASN A 295 -6.01 -12.01 26.36
C ASN A 295 -6.94 -11.06 27.13
N ALA A 296 -6.40 -9.98 27.72
CA ALA A 296 -7.20 -8.95 28.38
C ALA A 296 -8.15 -8.23 27.42
N SER A 297 -7.67 -7.91 26.20
CA SER A 297 -8.48 -7.32 25.12
C SER A 297 -9.65 -8.22 24.74
N PHE A 298 -9.41 -9.53 24.65
CA PHE A 298 -10.45 -10.52 24.41
C PHE A 298 -11.44 -10.62 25.57
N ALA A 299 -10.95 -10.67 26.81
CA ALA A 299 -11.78 -10.83 28.00
C ALA A 299 -12.77 -9.66 28.14
N VAL A 300 -12.30 -8.42 27.97
CA VAL A 300 -13.16 -7.23 28.11
C VAL A 300 -14.19 -7.11 26.99
N GLN A 301 -13.83 -7.46 25.74
CA GLN A 301 -14.77 -7.48 24.62
C GLN A 301 -15.81 -8.60 24.78
N THR A 302 -15.40 -9.76 25.30
CA THR A 302 -16.31 -10.87 25.59
C THR A 302 -17.26 -10.52 26.73
N ALA A 303 -16.76 -9.90 27.81
CA ALA A 303 -17.59 -9.41 28.90
C ALA A 303 -18.61 -8.36 28.41
N ALA A 304 -18.18 -7.44 27.54
CA ALA A 304 -19.05 -6.45 26.91
C ALA A 304 -20.16 -7.10 26.08
N LEU A 305 -19.82 -8.12 25.28
CA LEU A 305 -20.77 -8.90 24.50
C LEU A 305 -21.81 -9.57 25.38
N LEU A 306 -21.37 -10.30 26.41
CA LEU A 306 -22.25 -11.04 27.31
C LEU A 306 -23.17 -10.12 28.11
N ALA A 307 -22.64 -9.00 28.63
CA ALA A 307 -23.43 -7.99 29.32
C ALA A 307 -24.50 -7.36 28.40
N ALA A 308 -24.13 -7.02 27.16
CA ALA A 308 -25.07 -6.47 26.19
C ALA A 308 -26.15 -7.49 25.80
N ILE A 309 -25.81 -8.77 25.62
CA ILE A 309 -26.78 -9.85 25.38
C ILE A 309 -27.72 -10.02 26.58
N ALA A 310 -27.19 -10.01 27.81
CA ALA A 310 -27.99 -10.11 29.03
C ALA A 310 -29.02 -8.98 29.12
N ILE A 311 -28.60 -7.74 28.84
CA ILE A 311 -29.49 -6.58 28.79
C ILE A 311 -30.55 -6.72 27.70
N LEU A 312 -30.18 -7.17 26.50
CA LEU A 312 -31.12 -7.34 25.38
C LEU A 312 -32.16 -8.44 25.62
N ARG A 313 -31.79 -9.49 26.38
CA ARG A 313 -32.71 -10.56 26.81
C ARG A 313 -33.63 -10.11 27.94
N TRP A 314 -33.08 -9.37 28.90
CA TRP A 314 -33.81 -8.88 30.05
C TRP A 314 -34.81 -7.79 29.68
N VAL A 315 -34.37 -6.78 28.95
CA VAL A 315 -35.21 -5.66 28.52
C VAL A 315 -35.88 -6.03 27.21
N ARG A 316 -37.05 -6.69 27.29
CA ARG A 316 -37.86 -7.03 26.11
C ARG A 316 -38.21 -5.78 25.30
N GLN A 317 -38.40 -5.93 23.99
CA GLN A 317 -38.81 -4.80 23.16
C GLN A 317 -40.18 -4.32 23.63
N PRO A 318 -40.40 -3.00 23.82
CA PRO A 318 -41.74 -2.48 23.98
C PRO A 318 -42.59 -2.95 22.80
N SER A 319 -43.78 -3.51 23.05
CA SER A 319 -44.76 -3.77 22.00
C SER A 319 -44.98 -2.47 21.25
N SER A 320 -44.61 -2.44 19.97
CA SER A 320 -44.80 -1.23 19.18
C SER A 320 -46.29 -1.13 18.87
N ASP A 321 -46.92 -0.08 19.37
CA ASP A 321 -48.21 0.36 18.88
C ASP A 321 -48.06 0.66 17.37
N PRO A 322 -48.80 -0.04 16.48
CA PRO A 322 -48.70 0.12 15.03
C PRO A 322 -48.84 1.56 14.55
N ALA A 323 -49.53 2.42 15.31
CA ALA A 323 -49.80 3.80 14.95
C ALA A 323 -48.62 4.77 15.14
N SER A 324 -47.59 4.42 15.95
CA SER A 324 -46.58 5.40 16.40
C SER A 324 -45.34 5.56 15.52
N THR A 325 -45.27 4.93 14.34
CA THR A 325 -44.02 4.89 13.57
C THR A 325 -44.14 5.14 12.06
N GLY A 326 -44.51 6.36 11.69
CA GLY A 326 -44.37 6.88 10.31
C GLY A 326 -42.94 6.96 9.74
N ARG A 327 -41.97 6.25 10.34
CA ARG A 327 -40.58 6.11 9.88
C ARG A 327 -39.96 4.72 10.10
N ARG A 328 -40.71 3.75 10.65
CA ARG A 328 -40.27 2.34 10.75
C ARG A 328 -40.95 1.49 9.69
N ALA A 329 -40.75 1.83 8.42
CA ALA A 329 -40.92 0.82 7.38
C ALA A 329 -39.78 -0.18 7.55
N PHE A 330 -40.14 -1.45 7.77
CA PHE A 330 -39.32 -2.62 8.12
C PHE A 330 -39.07 -2.87 9.61
N GLY A 331 -39.69 -3.93 10.14
CA GLY A 331 -39.36 -4.59 11.41
C GLY A 331 -37.98 -5.27 11.45
N GLU A 332 -36.99 -4.75 10.70
CA GLU A 332 -35.67 -5.34 10.45
C GLU A 332 -34.63 -5.04 11.55
N GLY A 333 -34.86 -4.02 12.39
CA GLY A 333 -33.91 -3.65 13.46
C GLY A 333 -33.65 -4.82 14.41
N ASN A 334 -34.71 -5.55 14.79
CA ASN A 334 -34.58 -6.71 15.68
C ASN A 334 -33.90 -7.90 14.99
N SER A 335 -34.17 -8.13 13.70
CA SER A 335 -33.53 -9.24 12.95
C SER A 335 -32.03 -9.01 12.77
N GLN A 336 -31.60 -7.78 12.51
CA GLN A 336 -30.17 -7.46 12.38
C GLN A 336 -29.45 -7.50 13.73
N THR A 337 -30.09 -7.06 14.83
CA THR A 337 -29.52 -7.25 16.18
C THR A 337 -29.24 -8.72 16.49
N VAL A 338 -30.13 -9.64 16.12
CA VAL A 338 -29.89 -11.08 16.27
C VAL A 338 -28.67 -11.52 15.44
N LEU A 339 -28.52 -11.03 14.21
CA LEU A 339 -27.34 -11.32 13.40
C LEU A 339 -26.05 -10.78 14.03
N TRP A 340 -26.05 -9.58 14.60
CA TRP A 340 -24.86 -9.07 15.31
C TRP A 340 -24.49 -9.90 16.53
N ILE A 341 -25.48 -10.42 17.27
CA ILE A 341 -25.24 -11.35 18.39
C ILE A 341 -24.61 -12.64 17.87
N VAL A 342 -25.19 -13.25 16.83
CA VAL A 342 -24.66 -14.49 16.23
C VAL A 342 -23.23 -14.26 15.74
N MET A 343 -23.00 -13.18 14.99
CA MET A 343 -21.68 -12.84 14.48
C MET A 343 -20.69 -12.57 15.61
N GLY A 344 -21.06 -11.80 16.64
CA GLY A 344 -20.21 -11.53 17.79
C GLY A 344 -19.79 -12.81 18.51
N LEU A 345 -20.75 -13.70 18.81
CA LEU A 345 -20.49 -15.00 19.42
C LEU A 345 -19.58 -15.87 18.55
N THR A 346 -19.84 -15.93 17.24
CA THR A 346 -19.03 -16.71 16.29
C THR A 346 -17.61 -16.16 16.21
N THR A 347 -17.41 -14.85 16.04
CA THR A 347 -16.07 -14.27 15.95
C THR A 347 -15.29 -14.42 17.26
N THR A 348 -15.96 -14.29 18.41
CA THR A 348 -15.34 -14.55 19.73
C THR A 348 -14.95 -16.01 19.88
N PHE A 349 -15.80 -16.94 19.44
CA PHE A 349 -15.50 -18.37 19.43
C PHE A 349 -14.27 -18.70 18.58
N MET A 350 -14.15 -18.10 17.39
CA MET A 350 -13.03 -18.32 16.46
C MET A 350 -11.66 -17.85 17.01
N CYS A 351 -11.63 -16.96 18.01
CA CYS A 351 -10.40 -16.59 18.71
C CYS A 351 -9.84 -17.72 19.60
N THR A 352 -10.67 -18.72 19.96
CA THR A 352 -10.35 -19.71 20.99
C THR A 352 -10.01 -21.08 20.40
N SER A 353 -9.29 -21.89 21.17
CA SER A 353 -8.93 -23.27 20.77
C SER A 353 -10.14 -24.19 20.60
N PHE A 354 -11.31 -23.86 21.19
CA PHE A 354 -12.56 -24.58 20.94
C PHE A 354 -12.99 -24.55 19.46
N SER A 355 -12.49 -23.57 18.70
CA SER A 355 -12.74 -23.47 17.27
C SER A 355 -11.84 -24.36 16.42
N VAL A 356 -10.92 -25.15 16.99
CA VAL A 356 -9.94 -25.96 16.23
C VAL A 356 -10.59 -26.81 15.14
N TYR A 357 -11.69 -27.52 15.46
CA TYR A 357 -12.39 -28.36 14.50
C TYR A 357 -13.09 -27.56 13.39
N VAL A 358 -13.54 -26.34 13.68
CA VAL A 358 -14.19 -25.48 12.68
C VAL A 358 -13.15 -24.77 11.81
N SER A 359 -12.11 -24.21 12.44
CA SER A 359 -11.03 -23.49 11.75
C SER A 359 -10.16 -24.41 10.90
N SER A 360 -9.98 -25.67 11.28
CA SER A 360 -9.30 -26.68 10.45
C SER A 360 -10.04 -26.99 9.14
N LEU A 361 -11.36 -26.71 9.07
CA LEU A 361 -12.15 -26.86 7.84
C LEU A 361 -12.05 -25.65 6.92
N ILE A 362 -11.50 -24.53 7.38
CA ILE A 362 -11.36 -23.32 6.57
C ILE A 362 -10.12 -23.48 5.68
N PRO A 363 -10.29 -23.57 4.34
CA PRO A 363 -9.16 -23.75 3.44
C PRO A 363 -8.20 -22.56 3.56
N LYS A 364 -6.90 -22.84 3.73
CA LYS A 364 -5.84 -21.82 3.82
C LYS A 364 -6.01 -20.84 4.99
N ILE A 365 -6.55 -21.29 6.13
CA ILE A 365 -6.70 -20.46 7.33
C ILE A 365 -5.38 -19.85 7.81
N ASP A 366 -4.23 -20.49 7.53
CA ASP A 366 -2.90 -19.97 7.89
C ASP A 366 -2.53 -18.66 7.18
N VAL A 367 -3.23 -18.27 6.10
CA VAL A 367 -3.12 -16.91 5.52
C VAL A 367 -3.45 -15.83 6.55
N ALA A 368 -4.32 -16.15 7.53
CA ALA A 368 -4.62 -15.26 8.62
C ALA A 368 -3.49 -15.15 9.65
N SER A 369 -2.50 -16.06 9.65
CA SER A 369 -1.38 -16.23 10.59
C SER A 369 -1.75 -16.37 12.07
N PHE A 370 -2.60 -15.48 12.59
CA PHE A 370 -2.97 -15.43 13.99
C PHE A 370 -4.47 -15.55 14.21
N ALA A 371 -4.91 -16.45 15.10
CA ALA A 371 -6.31 -16.60 15.48
C ALA A 371 -6.85 -15.39 16.24
N TRP A 372 -6.03 -14.68 17.01
CA TRP A 372 -6.47 -13.44 17.68
C TRP A 372 -6.84 -12.30 16.70
N ARG A 373 -6.49 -12.36 15.41
CA ARG A 373 -6.93 -11.37 14.40
C ARG A 373 -8.45 -11.34 14.21
N TRP A 374 -9.17 -12.37 14.66
CA TRP A 374 -10.63 -12.31 14.76
C TRP A 374 -11.12 -11.18 15.69
N LEU A 375 -10.27 -10.67 16.59
CA LEU A 375 -10.58 -9.54 17.47
C LEU A 375 -10.95 -8.26 16.71
N VAL A 376 -10.48 -8.06 15.47
CA VAL A 376 -10.95 -6.96 14.61
C VAL A 376 -12.46 -7.04 14.39
N LEU A 377 -12.96 -8.24 14.09
CA LEU A 377 -14.39 -8.48 13.84
C LEU A 377 -15.19 -8.56 15.14
N VAL A 378 -14.59 -9.06 16.23
CA VAL A 378 -15.19 -8.98 17.57
C VAL A 378 -15.46 -7.52 17.92
N ALA A 379 -14.48 -6.63 17.77
CA ALA A 379 -14.64 -5.21 18.08
C ALA A 379 -15.81 -4.58 17.30
N LEU A 380 -15.98 -4.95 16.02
CA LEU A 380 -17.11 -4.50 15.20
C LEU A 380 -18.46 -4.97 15.78
N PHE A 381 -18.65 -6.28 15.92
CA PHE A 381 -19.95 -6.83 16.26
C PHE A 381 -20.33 -6.57 17.72
N VAL A 382 -19.36 -6.61 18.65
CA VAL A 382 -19.59 -6.22 20.05
C VAL A 382 -20.06 -4.77 20.14
N SER A 383 -19.43 -3.84 19.41
CA SER A 383 -19.85 -2.44 19.39
C SER A 383 -21.29 -2.27 18.86
N LEU A 384 -21.69 -3.04 17.85
CA LEU A 384 -23.08 -3.04 17.32
C LEU A 384 -24.09 -3.63 18.31
N VAL A 385 -23.74 -4.68 19.06
CA VAL A 385 -24.60 -5.27 20.09
C VAL A 385 -24.72 -4.34 21.29
N VAL A 386 -23.64 -3.66 21.70
CA VAL A 386 -23.68 -2.62 22.74
C VAL A 386 -24.56 -1.44 22.32
N ALA A 387 -24.47 -0.98 21.07
CA ALA A 387 -25.40 0.03 20.55
C ALA A 387 -26.86 -0.43 20.68
N ALA A 388 -27.15 -1.69 20.32
CA ALA A 388 -28.50 -2.25 20.46
C ALA A 388 -28.99 -2.23 21.91
N ALA A 389 -28.12 -2.61 22.85
CA ALA A 389 -28.45 -2.63 24.28
C ALA A 389 -28.71 -1.23 24.83
N ILE A 390 -27.89 -0.24 24.45
CA ILE A 390 -28.09 1.18 24.82
C ILE A 390 -29.41 1.70 24.27
N ASP A 391 -29.70 1.47 22.99
CA ASP A 391 -30.92 1.96 22.36
C ASP A 391 -32.17 1.30 22.99
N ARG A 392 -32.09 0.00 23.31
CA ARG A 392 -33.14 -0.74 24.02
C ARG A 392 -33.43 -0.14 25.41
N LEU A 393 -32.39 0.11 26.21
CA LEU A 393 -32.54 0.72 27.55
C LEU A 393 -33.11 2.15 27.48
N ARG A 394 -32.79 2.90 26.42
CA ARG A 394 -33.30 4.27 26.24
C ARG A 394 -34.74 4.31 25.77
N ALA A 395 -35.18 3.30 25.03
CA ALA A 395 -36.54 3.22 24.51
C ALA A 395 -37.56 2.69 25.54
N HIS A 396 -37.09 2.12 26.66
CA HIS A 396 -37.96 1.47 27.63
C HIS A 396 -38.34 2.41 28.78
N ASN A 397 -39.62 2.78 28.86
CA ASN A 397 -40.14 3.68 29.91
C ASN A 397 -40.79 2.95 31.10
N ASN A 398 -41.09 1.65 30.96
CA ASN A 398 -41.86 0.88 31.95
C ASN A 398 -41.01 -0.02 32.87
N LEU A 399 -39.67 0.10 32.85
CA LEU A 399 -38.83 -0.58 33.83
C LEU A 399 -38.89 0.19 35.15
N GLY A 400 -38.97 -0.51 36.28
CA GLY A 400 -38.82 0.12 37.59
C GLY A 400 -37.51 0.93 37.66
N PRO A 401 -37.47 2.09 38.34
CA PRO A 401 -36.32 2.98 38.34
C PRO A 401 -35.00 2.28 38.69
N PHE A 402 -35.02 1.42 39.71
CA PHE A 402 -33.87 0.62 40.14
C PHE A 402 -33.25 -0.19 38.99
N TRP A 403 -34.09 -0.93 38.26
CA TRP A 403 -33.67 -1.80 37.17
C TRP A 403 -33.17 -1.00 35.96
N LEU A 404 -33.82 0.10 35.61
CA LEU A 404 -33.33 0.99 34.56
C LEU A 404 -31.93 1.55 34.90
N TRP A 405 -31.73 1.95 36.16
CA TRP A 405 -30.42 2.40 36.63
C TRP A 405 -29.38 1.28 36.67
N ALA A 406 -29.75 0.07 37.09
CA ALA A 406 -28.85 -1.09 37.06
C ALA A 406 -28.38 -1.42 35.63
N GLY A 407 -29.28 -1.41 34.64
CA GLY A 407 -28.91 -1.63 33.24
C GLY A 407 -27.99 -0.54 32.69
N ARG A 408 -28.27 0.74 33.02
CA ARG A 408 -27.41 1.87 32.65
C ARG A 408 -26.04 1.78 33.31
N ALA A 409 -25.99 1.48 34.60
CA ALA A 409 -24.74 1.28 35.35
C ALA A 409 -23.93 0.11 34.76
N GLY A 410 -24.57 -1.00 34.40
CA GLY A 410 -23.93 -2.15 33.76
C GLY A 410 -23.26 -1.79 32.43
N ILE A 411 -23.95 -1.09 31.53
CA ILE A 411 -23.32 -0.64 30.27
C ILE A 411 -22.21 0.38 30.54
N SER A 412 -22.43 1.34 31.43
CA SER A 412 -21.41 2.32 31.79
C SER A 412 -20.16 1.63 32.34
N ALA A 413 -20.31 0.62 33.20
CA ALA A 413 -19.20 -0.17 33.72
C ALA A 413 -18.44 -0.89 32.60
N VAL A 414 -19.14 -1.50 31.64
CA VAL A 414 -18.52 -2.14 30.46
C VAL A 414 -17.74 -1.14 29.61
N VAL A 415 -18.30 0.05 29.38
CA VAL A 415 -17.64 1.11 28.60
C VAL A 415 -16.40 1.62 29.36
N LEU A 416 -16.54 1.89 30.65
CA LEU A 416 -15.44 2.34 31.50
C LEU A 416 -14.34 1.29 31.61
N LEU A 417 -14.69 0.00 31.67
CA LEU A 417 -13.72 -1.09 31.70
C LEU A 417 -12.95 -1.20 30.37
N ASN A 418 -13.62 -1.02 29.22
CA ASN A 418 -12.94 -0.95 27.92
C ASN A 418 -11.96 0.22 27.85
N ILE A 419 -12.39 1.40 28.32
CA ILE A 419 -11.52 2.59 28.39
C ILE A 419 -10.34 2.31 29.32
N TRP A 420 -10.59 1.76 30.50
CA TRP A 420 -9.55 1.45 31.49
C TRP A 420 -8.52 0.45 30.97
N ILE A 421 -8.94 -0.68 30.38
CA ILE A 421 -8.02 -1.66 29.78
C ILE A 421 -7.19 -1.01 28.66
N THR A 422 -7.83 -0.21 27.81
CA THR A 422 -7.13 0.47 26.71
C THR A 422 -6.11 1.49 27.22
N SER A 423 -6.49 2.31 28.19
CA SER A 423 -5.61 3.35 28.74
C SER A 423 -4.50 2.78 29.61
N TYR A 424 -4.81 1.81 30.48
CA TYR A 424 -3.86 1.27 31.45
C TYR A 424 -3.04 0.10 30.86
N ALA A 425 -3.71 -0.96 30.42
CA ALA A 425 -3.05 -2.20 30.01
C ALA A 425 -2.46 -2.14 28.59
N VAL A 426 -3.05 -1.36 27.67
CA VAL A 426 -2.52 -1.21 26.30
C VAL A 426 -1.57 -0.02 26.21
N ILE A 427 -2.07 1.20 26.40
CA ILE A 427 -1.29 2.44 26.27
C ILE A 427 -0.27 2.55 27.40
N GLY A 428 -0.72 2.47 28.65
CA GLY A 428 0.14 2.63 29.83
C GLY A 428 1.32 1.65 29.84
N ALA A 429 1.06 0.39 29.50
CA ALA A 429 2.12 -0.62 29.40
C ALA A 429 3.05 -0.41 28.19
N ALA A 430 2.54 0.05 27.04
CA ALA A 430 3.40 0.34 25.88
C ALA A 430 4.32 1.54 26.11
N LEU A 431 3.95 2.48 26.99
CA LEU A 431 4.79 3.64 27.32
C LEU A 431 6.12 3.27 27.98
N SER A 432 6.26 2.06 28.52
CA SER A 432 7.55 1.57 29.04
C SER A 432 8.45 0.94 27.98
N HIS A 433 7.98 0.77 26.74
CA HIS A 433 8.83 0.31 25.64
C HIS A 433 9.85 1.40 25.26
N PRO A 434 11.04 1.02 24.78
CA PRO A 434 12.06 1.99 24.39
C PRO A 434 11.58 2.91 23.24
N PRO A 435 12.19 4.09 23.09
CA PRO A 435 11.93 4.94 21.94
C PRO A 435 12.33 4.23 20.64
N PHE A 436 11.45 4.30 19.64
CA PHE A 436 11.71 3.79 18.31
C PHE A 436 12.90 4.52 17.69
N SER A 437 13.87 3.75 17.20
CA SER A 437 15.00 4.24 16.42
C SER A 437 15.07 3.42 15.14
N PRO A 438 14.78 4.02 13.98
CA PRO A 438 14.77 3.28 12.72
C PRO A 438 16.18 2.76 12.41
N PRO A 439 16.32 1.51 11.94
CA PRO A 439 17.62 0.98 11.52
C PRO A 439 18.10 1.73 10.28
N ALA A 440 19.42 2.00 10.19
CA ALA A 440 20.02 2.64 9.03
C ALA A 440 19.89 1.78 7.76
N ASP A 441 20.11 0.47 7.90
CA ASP A 441 19.91 -0.53 6.86
C ASP A 441 18.86 -1.55 7.31
N TYR A 442 17.67 -1.50 6.70
CA TYR A 442 16.62 -2.48 7.00
C TYR A 442 16.84 -3.79 6.24
N VAL A 443 16.82 -4.89 6.99
CA VAL A 443 16.95 -6.26 6.49
C VAL A 443 15.64 -7.02 6.75
N GLU A 444 15.13 -7.66 5.71
CA GLU A 444 13.86 -8.37 5.65
C GLU A 444 14.07 -9.80 5.16
N SER A 445 13.66 -10.74 6.00
CA SER A 445 13.73 -12.19 5.77
C SER A 445 12.49 -12.77 5.09
N GLY A 446 11.38 -12.02 5.11
CA GLY A 446 10.15 -12.35 4.41
C GLY A 446 10.25 -12.11 2.91
N PHE A 447 9.75 -13.07 2.12
CA PHE A 447 9.62 -12.99 0.67
C PHE A 447 10.92 -12.83 -0.11
N ILE A 448 12.07 -13.28 0.42
CA ILE A 448 13.35 -13.39 -0.31
C ILE A 448 13.28 -14.48 -1.41
N PRO A 449 14.21 -14.55 -2.39
CA PRO A 449 14.20 -15.63 -3.39
C PRO A 449 14.25 -16.99 -2.72
N ARG A 450 13.44 -17.93 -3.21
CA ARG A 450 13.38 -19.26 -2.60
C ARG A 450 14.72 -19.99 -2.74
N GLY A 451 15.28 -20.43 -1.61
CA GLY A 451 16.58 -21.09 -1.55
C GLY A 451 17.76 -20.14 -1.35
N ALA A 452 17.53 -18.83 -1.27
CA ALA A 452 18.55 -17.86 -0.90
C ALA A 452 18.97 -18.04 0.57
N ALA A 453 20.24 -17.73 0.85
CA ALA A 453 20.75 -17.59 2.20
C ALA A 453 20.02 -16.50 3.01
N ASP A 454 20.14 -16.58 4.33
CA ASP A 454 19.58 -15.58 5.25
C ASP A 454 20.09 -14.16 4.91
N PRO A 455 19.20 -13.18 4.71
CA PRO A 455 19.58 -11.83 4.30
C PRO A 455 20.45 -11.09 5.32
N HIS A 456 20.43 -11.49 6.60
CA HIS A 456 21.33 -10.94 7.62
C HIS A 456 22.80 -11.26 7.31
N ASN A 457 23.05 -12.39 6.65
CA ASN A 457 24.39 -12.88 6.30
C ASN A 457 24.83 -12.48 4.89
N LEU A 458 24.09 -11.61 4.20
CA LEU A 458 24.47 -11.18 2.84
C LEU A 458 25.84 -10.49 2.83
N PRO A 459 26.71 -10.83 1.88
CA PRO A 459 27.99 -10.18 1.73
C PRO A 459 27.80 -8.76 1.20
N ASP A 460 28.59 -7.83 1.72
CA ASP A 460 28.68 -6.50 1.15
C ASP A 460 29.61 -6.53 -0.07
N THR A 461 29.00 -6.49 -1.25
CA THR A 461 29.70 -6.62 -2.54
C THR A 461 29.50 -5.35 -3.36
N ALA A 462 30.37 -5.14 -4.34
CA ALA A 462 30.15 -4.13 -5.38
C ALA A 462 28.87 -4.44 -6.17
N LEU A 463 28.32 -3.43 -6.86
CA LEU A 463 27.09 -3.60 -7.66
C LEU A 463 27.23 -4.68 -8.74
N VAL A 464 28.44 -4.83 -9.29
CA VAL A 464 28.80 -5.82 -10.30
C VAL A 464 30.10 -6.49 -9.88
N MET A 465 30.16 -7.82 -9.97
CA MET A 465 31.38 -8.61 -9.84
C MET A 465 31.52 -9.53 -11.06
N ILE A 466 32.75 -9.74 -11.52
CA ILE A 466 33.06 -10.64 -12.64
C ILE A 466 33.91 -11.80 -12.13
N GLU A 467 33.55 -13.01 -12.51
CA GLU A 467 34.29 -14.24 -12.19
C GLU A 467 34.63 -15.02 -13.47
N PRO A 468 35.91 -15.31 -13.76
CA PRO A 468 37.12 -14.87 -13.04
C PRO A 468 37.35 -13.35 -13.12
N GLN A 469 38.13 -12.78 -12.19
CA GLN A 469 38.34 -11.33 -12.02
C GLN A 469 39.11 -10.64 -13.17
N SER A 470 39.33 -11.31 -14.29
CA SER A 470 40.11 -10.83 -15.45
C SER A 470 39.34 -9.86 -16.36
N GLY A 471 38.04 -9.63 -16.11
CA GLY A 471 37.20 -8.73 -16.92
C GLY A 471 37.13 -7.28 -16.43
N ALA A 472 36.78 -6.37 -17.34
CA ALA A 472 36.45 -4.98 -17.02
C ALA A 472 34.95 -4.71 -17.27
N PHE A 473 34.32 -3.87 -16.46
CA PHE A 473 32.95 -3.41 -16.69
C PHE A 473 32.76 -1.92 -16.42
N GLU A 474 31.77 -1.33 -17.09
CA GLU A 474 31.26 0.00 -16.82
C GLU A 474 29.74 -0.07 -16.69
N ILE A 475 29.24 0.52 -15.60
CA ILE A 475 27.81 0.71 -15.40
C ILE A 475 27.42 2.01 -16.11
N SER A 476 26.70 1.90 -17.22
CA SER A 476 26.15 3.05 -17.93
C SER A 476 24.82 3.49 -17.31
N ARG A 477 24.04 2.57 -16.74
CA ARG A 477 22.78 2.89 -16.05
C ARG A 477 22.43 1.91 -14.93
N TRP A 478 22.00 2.43 -13.79
CA TRP A 478 21.54 1.65 -12.64
C TRP A 478 20.26 2.26 -12.04
N ASP A 479 19.14 2.08 -12.74
CA ASP A 479 17.82 2.51 -12.29
C ASP A 479 17.11 1.40 -11.54
N PRO A 480 16.13 1.66 -10.67
CA PRO A 480 15.51 0.63 -9.84
C PRO A 480 15.05 -0.63 -10.56
N LEU A 481 14.49 -0.51 -11.78
CA LEU A 481 13.99 -1.61 -12.59
C LEU A 481 14.84 -1.94 -13.83
N TYR A 482 15.99 -1.28 -14.02
CA TYR A 482 16.79 -1.40 -15.24
C TYR A 482 18.29 -1.20 -14.97
N ARG A 483 19.10 -2.12 -15.48
CA ARG A 483 20.57 -2.08 -15.45
C ARG A 483 21.12 -2.15 -16.87
N GLU A 484 22.15 -1.37 -17.15
CA GLU A 484 22.92 -1.44 -18.39
C GLU A 484 24.40 -1.38 -18.04
N ILE A 485 25.12 -2.40 -18.48
CA ILE A 485 26.51 -2.67 -18.10
C ILE A 485 27.26 -3.05 -19.37
N HIS A 486 28.30 -2.29 -19.71
CA HIS A 486 29.24 -2.64 -20.76
C HIS A 486 30.34 -3.49 -20.14
N VAL A 487 30.61 -4.66 -20.73
CA VAL A 487 31.52 -5.65 -20.15
C VAL A 487 32.52 -6.06 -21.21
N SER A 488 33.79 -6.15 -20.83
CA SER A 488 34.87 -6.68 -21.65
C SER A 488 35.54 -7.82 -20.89
N VAL A 489 35.38 -9.05 -21.37
CA VAL A 489 35.93 -10.27 -20.76
C VAL A 489 36.75 -11.05 -21.79
N SER A 490 37.93 -11.53 -21.41
CA SER A 490 38.83 -12.28 -22.32
C SER A 490 38.48 -13.76 -22.44
N GLU A 491 37.65 -14.27 -21.53
CA GLU A 491 37.21 -15.67 -21.46
C GLU A 491 35.73 -15.71 -20.99
N PRO A 492 34.99 -16.81 -21.23
CA PRO A 492 33.64 -16.96 -20.71
C PRO A 492 33.61 -16.75 -19.20
N SER A 493 32.83 -15.76 -18.76
CA SER A 493 32.85 -15.25 -17.40
C SER A 493 31.43 -15.13 -16.84
N LYS A 494 31.29 -15.20 -15.53
CA LYS A 494 30.04 -14.95 -14.82
C LYS A 494 30.01 -13.52 -14.32
N ILE A 495 28.92 -12.83 -14.60
CA ILE A 495 28.65 -11.52 -14.04
C ILE A 495 27.62 -11.67 -12.94
N ARG A 496 28.01 -11.33 -11.73
CA ARG A 496 27.14 -11.30 -10.56
C ARG A 496 26.68 -9.88 -10.30
N LEU A 497 25.38 -9.68 -10.14
CA LEU A 497 24.78 -8.38 -9.83
C LEU A 497 24.30 -8.35 -8.39
N LYS A 498 24.53 -7.24 -7.68
CA LYS A 498 23.96 -6.97 -6.35
C LYS A 498 22.46 -6.67 -6.46
N THR A 499 21.70 -7.68 -6.87
CA THR A 499 20.26 -7.62 -7.08
C THR A 499 19.71 -9.04 -6.95
N TYR A 500 18.68 -9.25 -6.13
CA TYR A 500 18.06 -10.56 -5.98
C TYR A 500 17.40 -11.04 -7.29
N ASN A 501 17.51 -12.33 -7.56
CA ASN A 501 16.90 -12.96 -8.72
C ASN A 501 15.45 -13.39 -8.41
N PHE A 502 14.52 -12.48 -8.68
CA PHE A 502 13.09 -12.79 -8.68
C PHE A 502 12.54 -12.93 -10.09
N ARG A 503 11.45 -13.71 -10.20
CA ARG A 503 10.68 -13.80 -11.44
C ARG A 503 10.23 -12.41 -11.89
N GLY A 504 10.51 -12.09 -13.15
CA GLY A 504 10.31 -10.78 -13.76
C GLY A 504 11.60 -10.14 -14.23
N TRP A 505 12.75 -10.46 -13.61
CA TRP A 505 14.04 -10.05 -14.15
C TRP A 505 14.37 -10.80 -15.44
N VAL A 506 14.77 -10.06 -16.47
CA VAL A 506 15.17 -10.56 -17.78
C VAL A 506 16.51 -9.95 -18.13
N ALA A 507 17.49 -10.80 -18.44
CA ALA A 507 18.79 -10.37 -18.97
C ALA A 507 18.82 -10.50 -20.49
N ARG A 508 19.51 -9.56 -21.14
CA ARG A 508 19.84 -9.60 -22.56
C ARG A 508 21.31 -9.26 -22.75
N ILE A 509 22.00 -10.03 -23.58
CA ILE A 509 23.37 -9.77 -24.03
C ILE A 509 23.28 -9.40 -25.51
N ASP A 510 23.70 -8.18 -25.85
CA ASP A 510 23.64 -7.64 -27.22
C ASP A 510 22.24 -7.75 -27.86
N GLY A 511 21.21 -7.59 -27.02
CA GLY A 511 19.80 -7.69 -27.40
C GLY A 511 19.21 -9.11 -27.42
N GLN A 512 20.02 -10.16 -27.31
CA GLN A 512 19.54 -11.53 -27.21
C GLN A 512 19.24 -11.92 -25.76
N GLN A 513 18.11 -12.57 -25.51
CA GLN A 513 17.69 -12.95 -24.16
C GLN A 513 18.55 -14.10 -23.62
N THR A 514 19.09 -13.91 -22.42
CA THR A 514 19.96 -14.87 -21.72
C THR A 514 19.32 -15.26 -20.38
N PRO A 515 19.44 -16.52 -19.93
CA PRO A 515 18.97 -16.92 -18.60
C PRO A 515 19.62 -16.10 -17.47
N VAL A 516 18.81 -15.78 -16.45
CA VAL A 516 19.30 -15.19 -15.20
C VAL A 516 19.34 -16.29 -14.15
N LEU A 517 20.54 -16.69 -13.76
CA LEU A 517 20.80 -17.68 -12.74
C LEU A 517 20.79 -17.04 -11.34
N SER A 518 20.68 -17.87 -10.31
CA SER A 518 20.77 -17.43 -8.91
C SER A 518 22.05 -17.98 -8.27
N ASP A 519 22.77 -17.10 -7.59
CA ASP A 519 23.84 -17.50 -6.68
C ASP A 519 23.27 -18.14 -5.39
N GLN A 520 24.13 -18.66 -4.52
CA GLN A 520 23.76 -19.27 -3.24
C GLN A 520 22.99 -18.32 -2.32
N ASP A 521 23.31 -17.04 -2.37
CA ASP A 521 22.61 -16.00 -1.61
C ASP A 521 21.39 -15.42 -2.34
N GLY A 522 21.05 -15.94 -3.52
CA GLY A 522 19.93 -15.48 -4.34
C GLY A 522 20.22 -14.29 -5.24
N ALA A 523 21.47 -13.80 -5.30
CA ALA A 523 21.89 -12.77 -6.24
C ALA A 523 21.81 -13.23 -7.70
N GLN A 524 21.60 -12.30 -8.63
CA GLN A 524 21.58 -12.60 -10.06
C GLN A 524 22.98 -12.95 -10.58
N GLN A 525 23.07 -14.00 -11.38
CA GLN A 525 24.25 -14.38 -12.15
C GLN A 525 23.91 -14.53 -13.63
N ILE A 526 24.77 -14.02 -14.50
CA ILE A 526 24.61 -14.07 -15.95
C ILE A 526 25.91 -14.58 -16.55
N ASP A 527 25.84 -15.65 -17.34
CA ASP A 527 26.99 -16.16 -18.10
C ASP A 527 27.20 -15.28 -19.33
N VAL A 528 28.40 -14.69 -19.46
CA VAL A 528 28.78 -13.79 -20.55
C VAL A 528 29.93 -14.42 -21.35
N PRO A 529 29.77 -14.58 -22.67
CA PRO A 529 30.84 -15.08 -23.54
C PRO A 529 32.08 -14.17 -23.53
N ALA A 530 33.22 -14.72 -23.97
CA ALA A 530 34.41 -13.91 -24.21
C ALA A 530 34.14 -12.85 -25.29
N GLY A 531 34.51 -11.60 -25.02
CA GLY A 531 34.27 -10.47 -25.92
C GLY A 531 33.88 -9.20 -25.18
N ILE A 532 33.43 -8.23 -25.98
CA ILE A 532 32.84 -6.97 -25.51
C ILE A 532 31.33 -7.08 -25.71
N HIS A 533 30.57 -6.90 -24.64
CA HIS A 533 29.14 -7.16 -24.61
C HIS A 533 28.39 -6.05 -23.87
N ASP A 534 27.19 -5.77 -24.36
CA ASP A 534 26.20 -4.94 -23.68
C ASP A 534 25.23 -5.84 -22.89
N VAL A 535 25.31 -5.78 -21.56
CA VAL A 535 24.47 -6.56 -20.65
C VAL A 535 23.37 -5.67 -20.11
N ARG A 536 22.12 -5.96 -20.51
CA ARG A 536 20.92 -5.27 -20.05
C ARG A 536 20.09 -6.16 -19.18
N VAL A 537 19.70 -5.67 -18.01
CA VAL A 537 18.85 -6.42 -17.08
C VAL A 537 17.66 -5.57 -16.67
N SER A 538 16.44 -6.04 -16.96
CA SER A 538 15.21 -5.29 -16.72
C SER A 538 14.17 -6.07 -15.96
N PHE A 539 13.46 -5.42 -15.03
CA PHE A 539 12.34 -6.03 -14.30
C PHE A 539 11.04 -5.86 -15.07
N GLU A 540 10.66 -6.90 -15.79
CA GLU A 540 9.51 -6.95 -16.68
C GLU A 540 8.25 -7.50 -16.00
N THR A 541 7.12 -7.28 -16.68
CA THR A 541 5.83 -7.85 -16.26
C THR A 541 5.72 -9.31 -16.68
N THR A 542 4.98 -10.10 -15.88
CA THR A 542 4.73 -11.52 -16.14
C THR A 542 3.28 -11.72 -16.56
N GLY A 543 2.96 -12.87 -17.15
CA GLY A 543 1.58 -13.24 -17.49
C GLY A 543 0.57 -13.05 -16.35
N PRO A 544 0.84 -13.57 -15.13
CA PRO A 544 -0.01 -13.34 -13.95
C PRO A 544 -0.20 -11.86 -13.59
N ARG A 545 0.86 -11.05 -13.68
CA ARG A 545 0.78 -9.60 -13.42
C ARG A 545 -0.09 -8.89 -14.45
N VAL A 546 0.06 -9.21 -15.74
CA VAL A 546 -0.78 -8.67 -16.82
C VAL A 546 -2.25 -9.06 -16.61
N ALA A 547 -2.53 -10.34 -16.36
CA ALA A 547 -3.90 -10.80 -16.10
C ALA A 547 -4.53 -10.09 -14.89
N GLY A 548 -3.77 -9.94 -13.80
CA GLY A 548 -4.21 -9.20 -12.62
C GLY A 548 -4.53 -7.73 -12.91
N THR A 549 -3.69 -7.05 -13.70
CA THR A 549 -3.93 -5.67 -14.15
C THR A 549 -5.20 -5.56 -14.99
N VAL A 550 -5.40 -6.45 -15.97
CA VAL A 550 -6.60 -6.44 -16.83
C VAL A 550 -7.86 -6.68 -16.01
N LEU A 551 -7.87 -7.70 -15.14
CA LEU A 551 -9.01 -7.99 -14.27
C LEU A 551 -9.32 -6.80 -13.34
N SER A 552 -8.31 -6.16 -12.77
CA SER A 552 -8.52 -5.01 -11.89
C SER A 552 -9.08 -3.80 -12.63
N ALA A 553 -8.62 -3.56 -13.86
CA ALA A 553 -9.20 -2.54 -14.73
C ALA A 553 -10.68 -2.84 -15.02
N MET A 554 -11.02 -4.10 -15.31
CA MET A 554 -12.42 -4.52 -15.45
C MET A 554 -13.23 -4.30 -14.17
N GLY A 555 -12.68 -4.65 -13.00
CA GLY A 555 -13.33 -4.44 -11.71
C GLY A 555 -13.59 -2.96 -11.43
N LEU A 556 -12.63 -2.09 -11.74
CA LEU A 556 -12.80 -0.65 -11.64
C LEU A 556 -13.90 -0.13 -12.59
N LEU A 557 -13.91 -0.59 -13.85
CA LEU A 557 -14.96 -0.26 -14.82
C LEU A 557 -16.34 -0.73 -14.35
N MET A 558 -16.44 -1.92 -13.76
CA MET A 558 -17.69 -2.42 -13.17
C MET A 558 -18.18 -1.50 -12.05
N ILE A 559 -17.29 -1.09 -11.13
CA ILE A 559 -17.63 -0.18 -10.03
C ILE A 559 -18.13 1.16 -10.55
N VAL A 560 -17.43 1.75 -11.53
CA VAL A 560 -17.82 3.02 -12.16
C VAL A 560 -19.17 2.87 -12.85
N GLY A 561 -19.35 1.85 -13.69
CA GLY A 561 -20.59 1.58 -14.41
C GLY A 561 -21.79 1.39 -13.49
N LEU A 562 -21.65 0.57 -12.45
CA LEU A 562 -22.69 0.31 -11.45
C LEU A 562 -23.05 1.57 -10.64
N THR A 563 -22.06 2.43 -10.36
CA THR A 563 -22.27 3.71 -9.67
C THR A 563 -23.04 4.70 -10.55
N LEU A 564 -22.68 4.81 -11.84
CA LEU A 564 -23.33 5.70 -12.80
C LEU A 564 -24.76 5.25 -13.14
N GLN A 565 -24.99 3.94 -13.33
CA GLN A 565 -26.31 3.38 -13.57
C GLN A 565 -27.29 3.72 -12.44
N GLY A 566 -26.80 3.68 -11.19
CA GLY A 566 -27.58 4.06 -10.01
C GLY A 566 -28.02 5.54 -10.00
N ARG A 567 -27.28 6.44 -10.66
CA ARG A 567 -27.62 7.86 -10.79
C ARG A 567 -28.62 8.11 -11.91
N LEU A 568 -28.45 7.45 -13.06
CA LEU A 568 -29.32 7.63 -14.24
C LEU A 568 -30.77 7.15 -13.97
N LYS A 569 -30.96 6.04 -13.25
CA LYS A 569 -32.32 5.57 -12.89
C LYS A 569 -33.07 6.52 -11.95
N LYS A 570 -32.37 7.30 -11.11
CA LYS A 570 -33.01 8.31 -10.25
C LYS A 570 -33.42 9.57 -11.03
N GLY A 571 -32.65 9.97 -12.04
CA GLY A 571 -32.99 11.10 -12.91
C GLY A 571 -34.23 10.83 -13.78
N GLY A 572 -34.39 9.59 -14.26
CA GLY A 572 -35.56 9.19 -15.06
C GLY A 572 -36.88 9.20 -14.28
N VAL A 573 -36.88 8.68 -13.04
CA VAL A 573 -38.09 8.63 -12.20
C VAL A 573 -38.52 10.02 -11.71
N ALA A 574 -37.56 10.92 -11.45
CA ALA A 574 -37.86 12.31 -11.10
C ALA A 574 -38.46 13.06 -12.31
N ALA A 575 -37.94 12.86 -13.52
CA ALA A 575 -38.49 13.45 -14.73
C ALA A 575 -39.91 12.95 -15.04
N GLU A 576 -40.18 11.64 -14.84
CA GLU A 576 -41.50 11.05 -15.05
C GLU A 576 -42.52 11.55 -14.02
N SER A 577 -42.15 11.62 -12.73
CA SER A 577 -43.00 12.18 -11.67
C SER A 577 -43.33 13.67 -11.86
N THR A 578 -42.44 14.43 -12.50
CA THR A 578 -42.66 15.86 -12.79
C THR A 578 -43.55 16.02 -14.02
N ALA A 579 -43.40 15.14 -15.03
CA ALA A 579 -44.29 15.06 -16.19
C ALA A 579 -45.70 14.59 -15.82
N THR A 580 -45.88 13.64 -14.90
CA THR A 580 -47.22 13.21 -14.44
C THR A 580 -47.91 14.28 -13.58
N LYS A 581 -47.16 15.07 -12.81
CA LYS A 581 -47.72 16.23 -12.08
C LYS A 581 -48.13 17.36 -13.02
N SER A 582 -47.30 17.66 -14.01
CA SER A 582 -47.62 18.61 -15.07
C SER A 582 -48.82 18.16 -15.90
N ALA A 583 -48.93 16.87 -16.27
CA ALA A 583 -50.07 16.35 -17.03
C ALA A 583 -51.40 16.25 -16.25
N LEU A 584 -51.36 16.36 -14.91
CA LEU A 584 -52.56 16.43 -14.07
C LEU A 584 -53.06 17.87 -13.87
N ASP A 585 -52.17 18.86 -14.00
CA ASP A 585 -52.52 20.29 -13.97
C ASP A 585 -52.95 20.81 -15.37
N ASP A 586 -52.60 20.13 -16.46
CA ASP A 586 -52.82 20.59 -17.85
C ASP A 586 -54.05 19.99 -18.55
N LYS A 587 -55.11 19.65 -17.81
CA LYS A 587 -56.41 19.26 -18.40
C LYS A 587 -57.23 20.46 -18.89
N GLN A 588 -56.61 21.40 -19.61
CA GLN A 588 -57.28 22.40 -20.45
C GLN A 588 -56.36 22.86 -21.59
N ALA A 589 -56.14 22.04 -22.64
CA ALA A 589 -55.87 22.50 -24.00
C ALA A 589 -55.77 21.31 -24.99
N GLU A 590 -56.30 21.52 -26.19
CA GLU A 590 -56.30 20.60 -27.34
C GLU A 590 -54.91 20.46 -28.03
N PRO A 591 -54.74 19.49 -28.96
CA PRO A 591 -53.45 18.84 -29.23
C PRO A 591 -52.64 19.51 -30.35
N GLY A 592 -51.33 19.67 -30.14
CA GLY A 592 -50.42 20.18 -31.17
C GLY A 592 -48.94 19.85 -30.94
N SER A 593 -48.44 18.88 -31.72
CA SER A 593 -47.03 18.59 -32.01
C SER A 593 -46.08 18.18 -30.85
N ILE A 594 -45.81 16.88 -30.79
CA ILE A 594 -44.74 16.27 -30.01
C ILE A 594 -43.42 16.44 -30.79
N LEU A 595 -42.46 17.19 -30.24
CA LEU A 595 -41.05 17.12 -30.65
C LEU A 595 -40.21 16.47 -29.53
N THR A 596 -39.87 15.21 -29.79
CA THR A 596 -38.99 14.33 -29.02
C THR A 596 -37.50 14.72 -29.18
N ALA A 597 -37.04 15.76 -28.47
CA ALA A 597 -35.62 16.16 -28.51
C ALA A 597 -34.83 15.93 -27.18
N GLY A 598 -35.49 15.59 -26.07
CA GLY A 598 -34.83 15.54 -24.75
C GLY A 598 -34.19 14.21 -24.32
N ARG A 599 -34.67 13.06 -24.83
CA ARG A 599 -34.24 11.72 -24.36
C ARG A 599 -32.96 11.19 -25.03
N THR A 600 -32.66 11.64 -26.25
CA THR A 600 -31.54 11.14 -27.05
C THR A 600 -30.21 11.72 -26.59
N THR A 601 -30.19 13.01 -26.25
CA THR A 601 -28.97 13.77 -25.89
C THR A 601 -28.38 13.34 -24.55
N GLN A 602 -29.20 12.89 -23.60
CA GLN A 602 -28.74 12.44 -22.28
C GLN A 602 -28.18 11.01 -22.32
N ARG A 603 -28.76 10.13 -23.15
CA ARG A 603 -28.18 8.81 -23.47
C ARG A 603 -26.87 8.95 -24.23
N PHE A 604 -26.76 9.93 -25.14
CA PHE A 604 -25.53 10.21 -25.88
C PHE A 604 -24.40 10.71 -24.97
N LYS A 605 -24.68 11.58 -23.99
CA LYS A 605 -23.67 12.03 -23.00
C LYS A 605 -23.21 10.92 -22.08
N ALA A 606 -24.11 10.03 -21.65
CA ALA A 606 -23.75 8.85 -20.84
C ALA A 606 -22.95 7.83 -21.65
N PHE A 607 -23.32 7.59 -22.91
CA PHE A 607 -22.57 6.74 -23.83
C PHE A 607 -21.18 7.33 -24.10
N ALA A 608 -21.08 8.63 -24.42
CA ALA A 608 -19.80 9.32 -24.61
C ALA A 608 -18.90 9.27 -23.37
N ALA A 609 -19.45 9.38 -22.16
CA ALA A 609 -18.68 9.24 -20.92
C ALA A 609 -18.18 7.80 -20.70
N ILE A 610 -19.02 6.79 -21.00
CA ILE A 610 -18.63 5.37 -20.92
C ILE A 610 -17.57 5.05 -21.98
N THR A 611 -17.75 5.54 -23.22
CA THR A 611 -16.78 5.40 -24.31
C THR A 611 -15.49 6.11 -23.96
N LEU A 612 -15.52 7.30 -23.35
CA LEU A 612 -14.32 8.01 -22.90
C LEU A 612 -13.57 7.22 -21.82
N VAL A 613 -14.27 6.66 -20.83
CA VAL A 613 -13.65 5.83 -19.78
C VAL A 613 -13.10 4.52 -20.34
N LEU A 614 -13.81 3.88 -21.29
CA LEU A 614 -13.31 2.70 -22.01
C LEU A 614 -12.10 3.04 -22.86
N LEU A 615 -12.09 4.18 -23.55
CA LEU A 615 -10.96 4.66 -24.35
C LEU A 615 -9.77 5.02 -23.47
N ILE A 616 -9.98 5.60 -22.28
CA ILE A 616 -8.92 5.83 -21.29
C ILE A 616 -8.39 4.50 -20.75
N GLY A 617 -9.27 3.55 -20.43
CA GLY A 617 -8.85 2.20 -20.01
C GLY A 617 -8.06 1.46 -21.08
N ILE A 618 -8.53 1.49 -22.33
CA ILE A 618 -7.83 0.95 -23.50
C ILE A 618 -6.52 1.70 -23.72
N ALA A 619 -6.49 3.03 -23.59
CA ALA A 619 -5.26 3.82 -23.72
C ALA A 619 -4.25 3.49 -22.62
N ILE A 620 -4.69 3.28 -21.37
CA ILE A 620 -3.82 2.85 -20.28
C ILE A 620 -3.27 1.45 -20.55
N ILE A 621 -4.11 0.51 -21.00
CA ILE A 621 -3.71 -0.85 -21.40
C ILE A 621 -2.71 -0.78 -22.57
N LEU A 622 -2.99 0.00 -23.61
CA LEU A 622 -2.10 0.18 -24.75
C LEU A 622 -0.81 0.92 -24.38
N MET A 623 -0.83 1.86 -23.45
CA MET A 623 0.36 2.56 -22.94
C MET A 623 1.22 1.63 -22.06
N THR A 624 0.59 0.77 -21.26
CA THR A 624 1.32 -0.26 -20.50
C THR A 624 1.89 -1.35 -21.43
N MET A 625 1.22 -1.67 -22.54
CA MET A 625 1.73 -2.59 -23.55
C MET A 625 2.81 -1.96 -24.45
N ARG A 626 2.72 -0.66 -24.78
CA ARG A 626 3.68 0.04 -25.66
C ARG A 626 4.97 0.46 -24.99
N ARG A 627 5.08 0.46 -23.66
CA ARG A 627 6.35 0.73 -22.95
C ARG A 627 7.41 -0.39 -23.08
N PHE A 628 7.16 -1.42 -23.91
CA PHE A 628 8.03 -2.60 -24.06
C PHE A 628 8.59 -2.84 -25.47
N ASN A 629 8.60 -1.84 -26.35
CA ASN A 629 9.44 -1.87 -27.55
C ASN A 629 10.40 -0.66 -27.52
N PRO A 630 11.68 -0.83 -27.17
CA PRO A 630 12.65 0.23 -27.35
C PRO A 630 12.96 0.32 -28.85
N ALA A 631 12.33 1.27 -29.55
CA ALA A 631 12.88 1.75 -30.82
C ALA A 631 14.09 2.66 -30.50
N PRO A 632 15.19 2.58 -31.27
CA PRO A 632 16.38 3.37 -31.02
C PRO A 632 16.09 4.84 -31.38
N THR A 633 16.00 5.72 -30.39
CA THR A 633 15.88 7.15 -30.63
C THR A 633 17.26 7.79 -30.68
N SER A 634 17.68 8.21 -31.87
CA SER A 634 18.82 9.10 -32.09
C SER A 634 18.63 10.44 -31.36
N PRO A 635 19.71 11.10 -30.88
CA PRO A 635 19.58 12.37 -30.17
C PRO A 635 19.25 13.50 -31.14
N ARG A 636 18.13 14.19 -30.91
CA ARG A 636 17.76 15.42 -31.62
C ARG A 636 18.33 16.61 -30.86
N ASN A 637 19.26 17.33 -31.50
CA ASN A 637 19.78 18.61 -31.06
C ASN A 637 18.66 19.66 -30.91
N VAL A 638 18.47 20.18 -29.71
CA VAL A 638 17.73 21.44 -29.48
C VAL A 638 18.77 22.51 -29.15
N ARG A 639 19.04 23.36 -30.14
CA ARG A 639 19.73 24.64 -29.96
C ARG A 639 18.86 25.53 -29.08
N THR A 640 19.41 25.96 -27.96
CA THR A 640 18.97 27.19 -27.28
C THR A 640 20.20 28.06 -27.08
N GLN A 641 20.33 29.09 -27.92
CA GLN A 641 21.22 30.22 -27.68
C GLN A 641 20.51 31.18 -26.73
N GLN A 642 21.08 31.46 -25.56
CA GLN A 642 21.36 32.84 -25.15
C GLN A 642 22.34 32.89 -23.97
N GLU A 643 23.28 33.80 -24.11
CA GLU A 643 24.49 34.01 -23.34
C GLU A 643 24.22 34.53 -21.92
N ALA A 644 25.03 34.09 -20.97
CA ALA A 644 25.55 34.97 -19.93
C ALA A 644 26.94 34.49 -19.50
N SER A 645 27.89 35.40 -19.63
CA SER A 645 29.31 35.32 -19.32
C SER A 645 29.63 34.79 -17.93
N SER A 646 30.42 33.71 -17.85
CA SER A 646 31.42 33.54 -16.79
C SER A 646 32.38 32.41 -17.16
N SER A 647 33.65 32.75 -17.42
CA SER A 647 34.73 31.78 -17.47
C SER A 647 34.81 31.04 -16.13
N PRO A 648 34.76 29.69 -16.07
CA PRO A 648 35.05 29.00 -14.83
C PRO A 648 36.58 28.89 -14.71
N ARG A 649 37.12 29.61 -13.72
CA ARG A 649 38.42 29.27 -13.14
C ARG A 649 38.32 27.85 -12.60
N ILE A 650 39.23 26.98 -13.03
CA ILE A 650 39.46 25.66 -12.43
C ILE A 650 39.83 25.90 -10.96
N ALA A 651 38.92 25.54 -10.06
CA ALA A 651 39.21 25.49 -8.64
C ALA A 651 40.16 24.33 -8.38
N SER A 652 41.40 24.64 -8.00
CA SER A 652 42.36 23.68 -7.50
C SER A 652 41.91 23.19 -6.12
N GLY A 653 41.47 21.94 -6.04
CA GLY A 653 41.24 21.25 -4.77
C GLY A 653 39.84 20.64 -4.66
N SER A 654 39.65 19.46 -5.27
CA SER A 654 38.62 18.50 -4.84
C SER A 654 39.09 17.10 -5.20
N GLU A 655 38.99 16.18 -4.23
CA GLU A 655 39.13 14.75 -4.42
C GLU A 655 38.21 14.26 -5.55
N GLY A 656 38.71 13.30 -6.33
CA GLY A 656 38.22 12.95 -7.67
C GLY A 656 36.75 12.55 -7.75
N GLY A 657 35.96 13.34 -8.48
CA GLY A 657 34.66 12.93 -8.98
C GLY A 657 34.82 12.30 -10.37
N GLU A 658 34.26 11.11 -10.56
CA GLU A 658 34.13 10.45 -11.86
C GLU A 658 33.21 11.28 -12.78
N ALA A 659 33.78 12.15 -13.62
CA ALA A 659 33.03 12.93 -14.61
C ALA A 659 33.10 12.26 -15.99
N GLU A 660 31.98 12.23 -16.71
CA GLU A 660 31.97 11.91 -18.14
C GLU A 660 32.58 13.10 -18.91
N VAL A 661 33.56 12.81 -19.76
CA VAL A 661 34.37 13.77 -20.51
C VAL A 661 34.46 13.31 -21.96
N ARG A 662 34.81 14.22 -22.88
CA ARG A 662 35.11 13.84 -24.27
C ARG A 662 36.58 14.00 -24.56
N LEU A 663 37.19 12.97 -25.15
CA LEU A 663 38.56 13.03 -25.63
C LEU A 663 38.62 13.97 -26.81
N TYR A 664 39.24 15.14 -26.64
CA TYR A 664 39.30 16.15 -27.68
C TYR A 664 40.63 16.88 -27.70
N LEU A 665 41.28 16.89 -28.86
CA LEU A 665 42.48 17.70 -29.11
C LEU A 665 42.20 18.65 -30.27
N ALA A 666 42.31 19.96 -30.02
CA ALA A 666 42.00 20.97 -31.02
C ALA A 666 42.86 20.81 -32.29
N GLY A 667 42.20 20.69 -33.45
CA GLY A 667 42.86 20.55 -34.75
C GLY A 667 43.42 19.16 -35.05
N LYS A 668 43.02 18.13 -34.29
CA LYS A 668 43.41 16.72 -34.52
C LYS A 668 42.17 15.82 -34.55
N ASP A 669 42.17 14.87 -35.47
CA ASP A 669 41.08 13.89 -35.65
C ASP A 669 41.16 12.71 -34.67
N SER A 670 42.24 12.64 -33.88
CA SER A 670 42.47 11.60 -32.89
C SER A 670 43.24 12.12 -31.68
N VAL A 671 42.94 11.56 -30.52
CA VAL A 671 43.66 11.76 -29.25
C VAL A 671 44.51 10.52 -28.95
N MET A 672 45.76 10.74 -28.54
CA MET A 672 46.65 9.66 -28.12
C MET A 672 46.43 9.37 -26.63
N VAL A 673 46.21 8.10 -26.29
CA VAL A 673 45.94 7.64 -24.92
C VAL A 673 47.05 6.64 -24.53
N ALA A 674 47.89 7.00 -23.56
CA ALA A 674 49.01 6.16 -23.12
C ALA A 674 48.55 5.13 -22.07
N LEU A 675 48.82 3.84 -22.28
CA LEU A 675 48.24 2.79 -21.43
C LEU A 675 48.89 2.64 -20.05
N ASP A 676 50.12 3.11 -19.89
CA ASP A 676 50.89 3.05 -18.64
C ASP A 676 51.73 4.32 -18.43
N ASP A 677 52.38 4.42 -17.27
CA ASP A 677 53.18 5.60 -16.90
C ASP A 677 54.42 5.78 -17.79
N ALA A 678 55.10 4.70 -18.17
CA ALA A 678 56.27 4.77 -19.03
C ALA A 678 55.87 5.20 -20.46
N ALA A 679 54.73 4.70 -20.95
CA ALA A 679 54.17 5.07 -22.25
C ALA A 679 53.72 6.54 -22.26
N TRP A 680 53.26 7.06 -21.11
CA TRP A 680 52.94 8.47 -20.96
C TRP A 680 54.19 9.34 -21.09
N ASP A 681 55.27 8.99 -20.39
CA ASP A 681 56.53 9.74 -20.45
C ASP A 681 57.13 9.71 -21.86
N ASP A 682 57.13 8.54 -22.51
CA ASP A 682 57.58 8.37 -23.89
C ASP A 682 56.72 9.19 -24.87
N LEU A 683 55.39 9.18 -24.70
CA LEU A 683 54.45 9.96 -25.51
C LEU A 683 54.71 11.47 -25.38
N ILE A 684 54.90 11.96 -24.16
CA ILE A 684 55.19 13.39 -23.91
C ILE A 684 56.56 13.77 -24.47
N ALA A 685 57.57 12.91 -24.35
CA ALA A 685 58.89 13.15 -24.91
C ALA A 685 58.88 13.19 -26.45
N ALA A 686 58.08 12.32 -27.09
CA ALA A 686 57.92 12.30 -28.54
C ALA A 686 57.14 13.54 -29.03
N LEU A 687 56.04 13.91 -28.37
CA LEU A 687 55.25 15.11 -28.69
C LEU A 687 56.06 16.41 -28.50
N SER A 688 56.90 16.48 -27.46
CA SER A 688 57.73 17.66 -27.18
C SER A 688 58.83 17.86 -28.23
N ARG A 689 59.37 16.75 -28.77
CA ARG A 689 60.39 16.76 -29.83
C ARG A 689 59.81 16.82 -31.25
N ARG A 690 58.48 16.71 -31.40
CA ARG A 690 57.79 16.57 -32.70
C ARG A 690 58.34 15.41 -33.53
N ASP A 691 58.65 14.30 -32.86
CA ASP A 691 59.21 13.10 -33.47
C ASP A 691 58.09 12.15 -33.92
N GLU A 692 57.70 12.24 -35.19
CA GLU A 692 56.60 11.43 -35.76
C GLU A 692 56.94 9.93 -35.81
N ALA A 693 58.20 9.57 -36.06
CA ALA A 693 58.63 8.17 -36.10
C ALA A 693 58.53 7.50 -34.72
N ALA A 694 58.87 8.25 -33.65
CA ALA A 694 58.69 7.78 -32.29
C ALA A 694 57.21 7.61 -31.91
N LEU A 695 56.33 8.52 -32.37
CA LEU A 695 54.88 8.40 -32.13
C LEU A 695 54.28 7.18 -32.85
N GLU A 696 54.65 6.95 -34.10
CA GLU A 696 54.19 5.77 -34.85
C GLU A 696 54.70 4.47 -34.22
N SER A 697 55.94 4.44 -33.74
CA SER A 697 56.49 3.29 -33.01
C SER A 697 55.73 3.01 -31.71
N LEU A 698 55.37 4.04 -30.94
CA LEU A 698 54.57 3.89 -29.72
C LEU A 698 53.17 3.35 -30.00
N VAL A 699 52.52 3.82 -31.08
CA VAL A 699 51.22 3.31 -31.52
C VAL A 699 51.34 1.87 -32.04
N GLY A 700 52.36 1.58 -32.86
CA GLY A 700 52.63 0.26 -33.41
C GLY A 700 52.98 -0.80 -32.36
N SER A 701 53.60 -0.37 -31.24
CA SER A 701 53.87 -1.23 -30.09
C SER A 701 52.63 -1.54 -29.23
N GLY A 702 51.50 -0.85 -29.48
CA GLY A 702 50.27 -0.96 -28.70
C GLY A 702 50.32 -0.27 -27.33
N ARG A 703 51.41 0.42 -26.98
CA ARG A 703 51.57 1.16 -25.71
C ARG A 703 50.79 2.49 -25.69
N VAL A 704 50.50 3.05 -26.87
CA VAL A 704 49.67 4.24 -27.04
C VAL A 704 48.53 3.91 -28.00
N LEU A 705 47.30 4.20 -27.60
CA LEU A 705 46.11 4.07 -28.44
C LEU A 705 45.84 5.36 -29.18
N LYS A 706 45.44 5.27 -30.46
CA LYS A 706 44.98 6.39 -31.26
C LYS A 706 43.45 6.38 -31.30
N VAL A 707 42.82 7.13 -30.41
CA VAL A 707 41.36 7.15 -30.21
C VAL A 707 40.77 8.30 -31.02
N GLU A 708 39.63 8.10 -31.67
CA GLU A 708 38.98 9.17 -32.45
C GLU A 708 38.65 10.37 -31.56
N SER A 709 38.78 11.58 -32.11
CA SER A 709 38.40 12.81 -31.41
C SER A 709 36.89 12.81 -31.15
N ASP A 710 36.47 13.45 -30.06
CA ASP A 710 35.09 13.51 -29.55
C ASP A 710 34.55 12.18 -28.99
N THR A 711 35.41 11.17 -28.80
CA THR A 711 35.06 9.89 -28.14
C THR A 711 34.73 10.12 -26.67
N ARG A 712 33.59 9.59 -26.21
CA ARG A 712 33.20 9.59 -24.79
C ARG A 712 34.19 8.80 -23.94
N ALA A 713 34.59 9.41 -22.83
CA ALA A 713 35.49 8.85 -21.82
C ALA A 713 35.01 9.21 -20.41
N ARG A 714 35.52 8.53 -19.39
CA ARG A 714 35.27 8.84 -17.97
C ARG A 714 36.57 9.13 -17.27
N SER A 715 36.65 10.25 -16.55
CA SER A 715 37.84 10.58 -15.76
C SER A 715 37.89 9.70 -14.51
N LEU A 716 38.97 8.94 -14.34
CA LEU A 716 39.18 8.05 -13.18
C LEU A 716 40.06 8.70 -12.12
N GLN A 717 41.16 9.33 -12.55
CA GLN A 717 42.14 9.92 -11.64
C GLN A 717 42.78 11.16 -12.25
N THR A 718 42.77 12.26 -11.52
CA THR A 718 43.44 13.50 -11.93
C THR A 718 44.80 13.60 -11.24
N THR A 719 45.87 13.69 -12.04
CA THR A 719 47.22 14.02 -11.57
C THR A 719 47.65 15.34 -12.23
N ARG A 720 48.53 16.11 -11.61
CA ARG A 720 48.93 17.43 -12.14
C ARG A 720 49.45 17.30 -13.59
N GLY A 721 48.69 17.80 -14.57
CA GLY A 721 49.03 17.77 -16.00
C GLY A 721 48.55 16.55 -16.80
N ARG A 722 47.98 15.51 -16.17
CA ARG A 722 47.44 14.33 -16.86
C ARG A 722 46.23 13.73 -16.14
N ILE A 723 45.28 13.22 -16.92
CA ILE A 723 44.07 12.59 -16.40
C ILE A 723 44.05 11.15 -16.90
N LYS A 724 43.85 10.21 -15.97
CA LYS A 724 43.58 8.82 -16.32
C LYS A 724 42.12 8.74 -16.74
N VAL A 725 41.88 8.25 -17.94
CA VAL A 725 40.54 8.11 -18.50
C VAL A 725 40.25 6.67 -18.86
N ARG A 726 38.99 6.28 -18.77
CA ARG A 726 38.45 5.06 -19.38
C ARG A 726 37.66 5.43 -20.63
N ILE A 727 37.88 4.75 -21.73
CA ILE A 727 37.17 5.01 -22.99
C ILE A 727 35.79 4.33 -22.92
N LEU A 728 34.70 5.03 -23.25
CA LEU A 728 33.32 4.51 -23.13
C LEU A 728 32.69 4.09 -24.46
N GLU A 729 33.34 4.37 -25.60
CA GLU A 729 32.85 3.99 -26.92
C GLU A 729 33.99 3.81 -27.95
N GLY A 730 33.68 3.18 -29.09
CA GLY A 730 34.65 2.91 -30.14
C GLY A 730 35.48 1.64 -29.92
N PRO A 731 36.51 1.39 -30.75
CA PRO A 731 37.27 0.13 -30.77
C PRO A 731 38.13 -0.11 -29.52
N TYR A 732 38.28 0.91 -28.68
CA TYR A 732 39.09 0.86 -27.46
C TYR A 732 38.25 1.00 -26.18
N VAL A 733 36.93 0.75 -26.26
CA VAL A 733 36.04 0.79 -25.10
C VAL A 733 36.60 -0.02 -23.92
N MET A 734 36.41 0.48 -22.70
CA MET A 734 36.93 -0.05 -21.44
C MET A 734 38.45 -0.02 -21.25
N ARG A 735 39.24 0.37 -22.27
CA ARG A 735 40.67 0.61 -22.07
C ARG A 735 40.87 1.87 -21.23
N GLU A 736 41.81 1.77 -20.30
CA GLU A 736 42.27 2.90 -19.51
C GLU A 736 43.60 3.42 -20.03
N GLY A 737 43.80 4.72 -19.91
CA GLY A 737 45.12 5.30 -20.11
C GLY A 737 45.17 6.77 -19.75
N TRP A 738 46.37 7.32 -19.80
CA TRP A 738 46.67 8.70 -19.50
C TRP A 738 46.49 9.58 -20.74
N VAL A 739 45.81 10.71 -20.53
CA VAL A 739 45.70 11.81 -21.49
C VAL A 739 46.08 13.13 -20.84
N GLY A 740 46.48 14.11 -21.64
CA GLY A 740 46.72 15.46 -21.15
C GLY A 740 45.44 16.07 -20.61
N GLU A 741 45.52 16.80 -19.50
CA GLU A 741 44.36 17.47 -18.90
C GLU A 741 43.61 18.40 -19.89
N ARG A 742 44.38 19.04 -20.78
CA ARG A 742 43.88 19.89 -21.87
C ARG A 742 43.27 19.13 -23.07
N TRP A 743 43.28 17.80 -23.04
CA TRP A 743 42.75 16.93 -24.11
C TRP A 743 41.35 16.41 -23.81
N LEU A 744 40.67 17.03 -22.85
CA LEU A 744 39.32 16.70 -22.43
C LEU A 744 38.40 17.90 -22.63
N ARG A 745 37.13 17.61 -22.95
CA ARG A 745 36.03 18.57 -23.05
C ARG A 745 34.85 18.16 -22.19
#